data_AF-A0A9P9XM31-F1
#
_entry.id   AF-A0A9P9XM31-F1
#
_cell.length_a   1.000
_cell.length_b   1.000
_cell.length_c   1.000
_cell.angle_alpha   90.00
_cell.angle_beta   90.00
_cell.angle_gamma   90.00
#
_symmetry.space_group_name_H-M   'P 1'
#
loop_
_entity.id
_entity.type
_entity.pdbx_description
1 polymer ?
#
loop_
_entity_poly.entity_id
_entity_poly.type
_entity_poly.pdbx_seq_one_letter_code
_entity_poly.pdbx_strand_id
1 'polypeptide(L)'
;MESWQGTLVQRVTKTVRSLQKAGLEKDDGAVVVLASRPYASWLLDEKFMAALLRPFGDSKSSGDVGREFNALTGVVDGLHPLRAFGDIPHGFSFYYGPKDMIMPRLWQGMSPNMQSAPRSNDKLNAAITFSYGSKPGSYVCTLPLANTIFQNGLQSTLIASRWKVNLKGGLDLVEREERRAQEVNIYTRGSDHTNSIQAPLVPITAPRKIVSGLGNIIRQVDVDGKETPASAELETAVQALFDRRTAEGHEFPPGPVGVWGVVCPPGDDQAGTIEFLNRLSETSSKVRNAGDEWSMVLNTKEYMKWLINRGARVYKIQSGGGGWGKKAGLLSLDPEVKYSASSEEEDLDSFIRSFENRNDGGGGDAEQGVIAPGSYIQYFVAPPFTAAKANTAAEGESQFTDSFGVTDDARLEASPVPASRDWKQIRHQFGAVTTHGLFLECRSLHPLVHSASSIMAATNVTPSKIGVISIGDMGVGIAKLLIAKGFQVATNCKGRSEDTLRRARDAKVELLDTDEALASQCAVILSVVPPRDAEATAERIIDALAGTASSRETPLYFIDMNAVAPSTCKSIAASFARARAPARFVDACIIGAPPRPKSAPNAGTNVSASAPPPGTGDDDNDPDAWYVPGMPMSGPDKLSDLSLPGSSPGDANASFGARLSAALGGNHISDSIGAASGLKMCFASLSKGFTAIATQAFTSAHRMGVLPHLRDELAARLPSHLQSAEKGVVTMPPKAYRWVREMEEIAKTHAEEGGFGPELFVGAAGVYKSVAEDSPLGGEKIGKRKRGTTVEDVAAALTEGFERKKKKTD
;
A
#
# COMPACT_ATOMS: atom_id res chain seq x y z
N MET A 1 -0.79 33.89 -32.53
CA MET A 1 -1.94 33.31 -31.80
C MET A 1 -3.13 33.38 -32.72
N GLU A 2 -3.69 32.25 -33.07
CA GLU A 2 -5.00 32.17 -33.73
C GLU A 2 -6.04 32.92 -32.87
N SER A 3 -7.06 33.51 -33.49
CA SER A 3 -7.99 34.45 -32.83
C SER A 3 -8.68 33.88 -31.57
N TRP A 4 -8.81 32.55 -31.47
CA TRP A 4 -9.40 31.84 -30.34
C TRP A 4 -8.52 31.81 -29.09
N GLN A 5 -7.23 31.48 -29.25
CA GLN A 5 -6.24 31.48 -28.17
C GLN A 5 -6.12 32.87 -27.53
N GLY A 6 -6.06 33.91 -28.37
CA GLY A 6 -6.00 35.31 -27.91
C GLY A 6 -7.22 35.72 -27.09
N THR A 7 -8.42 35.31 -27.52
CA THR A 7 -9.68 35.64 -26.81
C THR A 7 -9.77 34.94 -25.45
N LEU A 8 -9.30 33.69 -25.35
CA LEU A 8 -9.18 32.97 -24.08
C LEU A 8 -8.25 33.70 -23.11
N VAL A 9 -7.03 34.01 -23.57
CA VAL A 9 -6.01 34.71 -22.77
C VAL A 9 -6.56 36.04 -22.24
N GLN A 10 -7.28 36.81 -23.07
CA GLN A 10 -7.90 38.07 -22.65
C GLN A 10 -8.93 37.86 -21.52
N ARG A 11 -9.79 36.84 -21.63
CA ARG A 11 -10.82 36.55 -20.61
C ARG A 11 -10.20 36.05 -19.31
N VAL A 12 -9.20 35.18 -19.37
CA VAL A 12 -8.43 34.73 -18.19
C VAL A 12 -7.77 35.94 -17.52
N THR A 13 -7.09 36.79 -18.30
CA THR A 13 -6.46 38.03 -17.82
C THR A 13 -7.45 38.95 -17.09
N LYS A 14 -8.62 39.19 -17.69
CA LYS A 14 -9.67 40.02 -17.09
C LYS A 14 -10.17 39.43 -15.77
N THR A 15 -10.32 38.11 -15.72
CA THR A 15 -10.80 37.37 -14.54
C THR A 15 -9.81 37.45 -13.39
N VAL A 16 -8.55 37.10 -13.62
CA VAL A 16 -7.51 37.11 -12.59
C VAL A 16 -7.33 38.52 -12.04
N ARG A 17 -7.32 39.55 -12.90
CA ARG A 17 -7.27 40.95 -12.46
C ARG A 17 -8.47 41.36 -11.62
N SER A 18 -9.67 40.84 -11.92
CA SER A 18 -10.87 41.08 -11.12
C SER A 18 -10.76 40.45 -9.73
N LEU A 19 -10.23 39.23 -9.64
CA LEU A 19 -10.02 38.53 -8.36
C LEU A 19 -8.91 39.20 -7.52
N GLN A 20 -7.85 39.68 -8.16
CA GLN A 20 -6.80 40.49 -7.51
C GLN A 20 -7.38 41.77 -6.89
N LYS A 21 -8.28 42.47 -7.59
CA LYS A 21 -8.99 43.63 -7.02
C LYS A 21 -9.89 43.27 -5.83
N ALA A 22 -10.36 42.02 -5.77
CA ALA A 22 -11.19 41.49 -4.70
C ALA A 22 -10.40 40.86 -3.54
N GLY A 23 -9.06 40.98 -3.53
CA GLY A 23 -8.21 40.54 -2.41
C GLY A 23 -7.42 39.25 -2.63
N LEU A 24 -7.32 38.73 -3.85
CA LEU A 24 -6.41 37.61 -4.15
C LEU A 24 -4.93 38.04 -4.00
N GLU A 25 -4.26 37.54 -2.97
CA GLU A 25 -2.83 37.79 -2.65
C GLU A 25 -1.91 37.18 -3.72
N LYS A 26 -0.80 37.87 -4.03
CA LYS A 26 0.21 37.46 -5.03
C LYS A 26 1.42 36.78 -4.37
N ASP A 27 1.21 35.79 -3.53
CA ASP A 27 2.32 35.01 -2.96
C ASP A 27 2.93 34.08 -4.01
N ASP A 28 4.03 33.37 -3.69
CA ASP A 28 4.69 32.38 -4.56
C ASP A 28 3.74 31.24 -4.91
N GLY A 29 2.86 31.56 -5.86
CA GLY A 29 1.70 30.79 -6.23
C GLY A 29 2.01 29.83 -7.36
N ALA A 30 1.19 28.80 -7.44
CA ALA A 30 1.17 27.89 -8.56
C ALA A 30 -0.25 27.74 -9.08
N VAL A 31 -0.37 27.28 -10.31
CA VAL A 31 -1.67 27.04 -10.95
C VAL A 31 -1.77 25.61 -11.47
N VAL A 32 -2.91 24.99 -11.22
CA VAL A 32 -3.31 23.74 -11.87
C VAL A 32 -4.25 24.09 -13.01
N VAL A 33 -3.93 23.61 -14.22
CA VAL A 33 -4.73 23.83 -15.43
C VAL A 33 -5.21 22.48 -15.97
N LEU A 34 -6.52 22.28 -15.98
CA LEU A 34 -7.14 21.12 -16.64
C LEU A 34 -7.71 21.56 -17.98
N ALA A 35 -7.34 20.86 -19.06
CA ALA A 35 -7.86 21.13 -20.41
C ALA A 35 -8.60 19.89 -20.95
N SER A 36 -9.72 20.09 -21.64
CA SER A 36 -10.39 18.96 -22.31
C SER A 36 -9.61 18.48 -23.54
N ARG A 37 -9.76 17.20 -23.93
CA ARG A 37 -9.06 16.53 -25.06
C ARG A 37 -8.83 17.41 -26.32
N PRO A 38 -9.81 18.18 -26.85
CA PRO A 38 -9.60 18.99 -28.07
C PRO A 38 -8.49 20.05 -27.96
N TYR A 39 -8.12 20.47 -26.75
CA TYR A 39 -7.10 21.49 -26.51
C TYR A 39 -5.76 20.90 -26.03
N ALA A 40 -5.58 19.58 -26.09
CA ALA A 40 -4.38 18.90 -25.59
C ALA A 40 -3.08 19.41 -26.23
N SER A 41 -3.10 19.71 -27.53
CA SER A 41 -1.94 20.24 -28.25
C SER A 41 -1.57 21.66 -27.81
N TRP A 42 -2.52 22.45 -27.30
CA TRP A 42 -2.25 23.82 -26.86
C TRP A 42 -1.40 23.85 -25.59
N LEU A 43 -1.49 22.83 -24.72
CA LEU A 43 -0.64 22.73 -23.53
C LEU A 43 0.84 22.52 -23.86
N LEU A 44 1.16 22.11 -25.11
CA LEU A 44 2.52 21.96 -25.60
C LEU A 44 3.07 23.24 -26.26
N ASP A 45 2.20 24.20 -26.61
CA ASP A 45 2.60 25.48 -27.21
C ASP A 45 3.11 26.44 -26.14
N GLU A 46 4.44 26.58 -26.07
CA GLU A 46 5.12 27.45 -25.11
C GLU A 46 4.66 28.90 -25.19
N LYS A 47 4.43 29.44 -26.39
CA LYS A 47 4.02 30.85 -26.56
C LYS A 47 2.61 31.07 -26.03
N PHE A 48 1.72 30.13 -26.30
CA PHE A 48 0.37 30.16 -25.76
C PHE A 48 0.39 30.01 -24.24
N MET A 49 1.13 29.04 -23.70
CA MET A 49 1.21 28.81 -22.26
C MET A 49 1.83 29.99 -21.51
N ALA A 50 2.90 30.59 -22.02
CA ALA A 50 3.47 31.82 -21.47
C ALA A 50 2.42 32.95 -21.40
N ALA A 51 1.60 33.11 -22.45
CA ALA A 51 0.54 34.12 -22.49
C ALA A 51 -0.63 33.79 -21.54
N LEU A 52 -1.01 32.52 -21.42
CA LEU A 52 -2.11 32.03 -20.59
C LEU A 52 -1.78 32.13 -19.10
N LEU A 53 -0.55 31.79 -18.71
CA LEU A 53 -0.10 31.77 -17.31
C LEU A 53 0.29 33.15 -16.79
N ARG A 54 0.67 34.07 -17.69
CA ARG A 54 1.12 35.43 -17.34
C ARG A 54 0.24 36.13 -16.30
N PRO A 55 -1.10 36.13 -16.38
CA PRO A 55 -1.93 36.84 -15.41
C PRO A 55 -1.79 36.34 -13.96
N PHE A 56 -1.40 35.09 -13.78
CA PHE A 56 -1.20 34.45 -12.48
C PHE A 56 0.20 34.72 -11.90
N GLY A 57 1.21 34.93 -12.77
CA GLY A 57 2.58 35.28 -12.37
C GLY A 57 2.89 36.78 -12.33
N ASP A 58 2.04 37.63 -12.91
CA ASP A 58 2.24 39.08 -13.02
C ASP A 58 2.02 39.75 -11.65
N SER A 59 3.04 40.43 -11.11
CA SER A 59 2.94 41.36 -9.98
C SER A 59 3.32 42.78 -10.43
N LYS A 60 2.59 43.78 -9.93
CA LYS A 60 2.67 45.18 -10.42
C LYS A 60 3.90 45.93 -9.91
N SER A 61 4.79 45.26 -9.18
CA SER A 61 6.01 45.85 -8.65
C SER A 61 7.14 45.76 -9.66
N SER A 62 7.91 46.83 -9.81
CA SER A 62 9.13 46.89 -10.62
C SER A 62 10.25 45.95 -10.15
N GLY A 63 10.03 45.16 -9.09
CA GLY A 63 10.98 44.22 -8.49
C GLY A 63 10.77 42.74 -8.84
N ASP A 64 9.81 42.38 -9.70
CA ASP A 64 9.44 40.97 -9.96
C ASP A 64 10.24 40.27 -11.06
N VAL A 65 11.19 40.96 -11.71
CA VAL A 65 12.05 40.33 -12.73
C VAL A 65 12.83 39.18 -12.09
N GLY A 66 12.67 37.99 -12.67
CA GLY A 66 13.34 36.79 -12.23
C GLY A 66 12.61 35.96 -11.17
N ARG A 67 11.41 36.38 -10.76
CA ARG A 67 10.51 35.56 -9.94
C ARG A 67 10.09 34.28 -10.68
N GLU A 68 10.04 33.17 -9.96
CA GLU A 68 9.59 31.88 -10.49
C GLU A 68 8.08 31.68 -10.32
N PHE A 69 7.47 31.03 -11.30
CA PHE A 69 6.05 30.69 -11.32
C PHE A 69 5.88 29.25 -11.77
N ASN A 70 5.01 28.49 -11.09
CA ASN A 70 4.89 27.06 -11.31
C ASN A 70 3.50 26.69 -11.81
N ALA A 71 3.43 25.78 -12.78
CA ALA A 71 2.18 25.29 -13.31
C ALA A 71 2.19 23.77 -13.47
N LEU A 72 1.10 23.14 -13.07
CA LEU A 72 0.78 21.74 -13.39
C LEU A 72 -0.35 21.74 -14.41
N THR A 73 -0.13 21.16 -15.58
CA THR A 73 -1.14 21.10 -16.64
C THR A 73 -1.48 19.66 -16.98
N GLY A 74 -2.77 19.36 -17.09
CA GLY A 74 -3.27 18.01 -17.36
C GLY A 74 -4.41 18.02 -18.36
N VAL A 75 -4.50 16.97 -19.19
CA VAL A 75 -5.62 16.80 -20.13
C VAL A 75 -6.65 15.82 -19.56
N VAL A 76 -7.89 16.26 -19.48
CA VAL A 76 -9.04 15.49 -18.96
C VAL A 76 -10.03 15.19 -20.08
N ASP A 77 -10.92 14.22 -19.84
CA ASP A 77 -11.89 13.79 -20.86
C ASP A 77 -12.92 14.88 -21.16
N GLY A 78 -13.35 15.59 -20.11
CA GLY A 78 -14.15 16.82 -20.19
C GLY A 78 -14.06 17.62 -18.90
N LEU A 79 -14.60 18.83 -18.89
CA LEU A 79 -14.72 19.62 -17.66
C LEU A 79 -16.00 19.24 -16.90
N HIS A 80 -16.04 19.49 -15.60
CA HIS A 80 -17.24 19.19 -14.82
C HIS A 80 -18.44 20.04 -15.30
N PRO A 81 -19.63 19.46 -15.51
CA PRO A 81 -20.84 20.20 -15.85
C PRO A 81 -21.20 21.30 -14.84
N LEU A 82 -21.84 22.36 -15.31
CA LEU A 82 -22.32 23.49 -14.49
C LEU A 82 -23.47 23.15 -13.55
N ARG A 83 -24.15 22.05 -13.83
CA ARG A 83 -25.27 21.52 -13.08
C ARG A 83 -25.02 20.04 -12.93
N ALA A 84 -25.49 19.46 -11.83
CA ALA A 84 -25.37 18.02 -11.64
C ALA A 84 -25.90 17.29 -12.88
N PHE A 85 -25.03 16.50 -13.51
CA PHE A 85 -25.34 15.68 -14.68
C PHE A 85 -25.81 16.47 -15.93
N GLY A 86 -25.36 17.73 -16.04
CA GLY A 86 -25.50 18.57 -17.23
C GLY A 86 -24.65 18.10 -18.42
N ASP A 87 -24.68 18.89 -19.49
CA ASP A 87 -23.85 18.65 -20.67
C ASP A 87 -22.39 18.95 -20.30
N ILE A 88 -21.45 18.19 -20.88
CA ILE A 88 -20.04 18.20 -20.48
C ILE A 88 -19.33 19.31 -21.25
N PRO A 89 -18.87 20.40 -20.59
CA PRO A 89 -18.18 21.46 -21.29
C PRO A 89 -16.78 21.06 -21.73
N HIS A 90 -16.38 21.53 -22.91
CA HIS A 90 -15.00 21.54 -23.37
C HIS A 90 -14.35 22.90 -23.10
N GLY A 91 -13.13 22.92 -22.57
CA GLY A 91 -12.43 24.16 -22.26
C GLY A 91 -11.28 23.98 -21.29
N PHE A 92 -11.06 25.01 -20.46
CA PHE A 92 -10.02 25.05 -19.43
C PHE A 92 -10.60 25.30 -18.05
N SER A 93 -10.06 24.63 -17.03
CA SER A 93 -10.37 24.83 -15.61
C SER A 93 -9.09 25.19 -14.85
N PHE A 94 -9.16 26.16 -13.95
CA PHE A 94 -8.00 26.75 -13.27
C PHE A 94 -8.15 26.71 -11.75
N TYR A 95 -7.15 26.21 -11.06
CA TYR A 95 -7.04 26.27 -9.60
C TYR A 95 -5.72 26.95 -9.22
N TYR A 96 -5.77 28.06 -8.49
CA TYR A 96 -4.60 28.88 -8.15
C TYR A 96 -4.49 29.06 -6.64
N GLY A 97 -3.28 28.92 -6.11
CA GLY A 97 -2.98 29.09 -4.68
C GLY A 97 -1.49 29.04 -4.38
N PRO A 98 -1.07 29.17 -3.11
CA PRO A 98 0.35 29.16 -2.71
C PRO A 98 1.01 27.83 -3.06
N LYS A 99 2.16 27.85 -3.76
CA LYS A 99 2.81 26.64 -4.32
C LYS A 99 3.02 25.57 -3.26
N ASP A 100 3.58 25.94 -2.12
CA ASP A 100 3.94 24.99 -1.07
C ASP A 100 2.72 24.44 -0.33
N MET A 101 1.57 25.10 -0.45
CA MET A 101 0.30 24.59 0.08
C MET A 101 -0.36 23.64 -0.92
N ILE A 102 -0.50 24.06 -2.18
CA ILE A 102 -1.26 23.30 -3.19
C ILE A 102 -0.44 22.17 -3.83
N MET A 103 0.87 22.33 -3.95
CA MET A 103 1.79 21.36 -4.57
C MET A 103 3.17 21.33 -3.85
N PRO A 104 3.22 20.96 -2.56
CA PRO A 104 4.45 20.97 -1.74
C PRO A 104 5.62 20.15 -2.32
N ARG A 105 5.32 19.12 -3.11
CA ARG A 105 6.30 18.16 -3.65
C ARG A 105 6.51 18.26 -5.16
N LEU A 106 6.06 19.34 -5.82
CA LEU A 106 6.10 19.46 -7.29
C LEU A 106 7.51 19.22 -7.88
N TRP A 107 8.55 19.73 -7.22
CA TRP A 107 9.95 19.65 -7.68
C TRP A 107 10.87 18.86 -6.75
N GLN A 108 10.34 18.24 -5.70
CA GLN A 108 11.13 17.28 -4.95
C GLN A 108 11.37 16.10 -5.89
N GLY A 109 12.64 15.75 -6.12
CA GLY A 109 12.97 14.56 -6.88
C GLY A 109 12.18 13.41 -6.28
N MET A 110 11.35 12.75 -7.09
CA MET A 110 10.80 11.44 -6.71
C MET A 110 11.98 10.62 -6.20
N SER A 111 11.88 10.07 -4.98
CA SER A 111 12.93 9.17 -4.47
C SER A 111 13.32 8.18 -5.58
N PRO A 112 14.60 7.78 -5.69
CA PRO A 112 15.07 6.88 -6.76
C PRO A 112 14.21 5.61 -6.95
N ASN A 113 13.47 5.19 -5.92
CA ASN A 113 12.49 4.11 -5.96
C ASN A 113 11.25 4.35 -6.84
N MET A 114 11.03 5.55 -7.39
CA MET A 114 10.01 5.79 -8.43
C MET A 114 10.61 5.92 -9.85
N GLN A 115 11.93 6.07 -9.97
CA GLN A 115 12.64 6.02 -11.26
C GLN A 115 13.16 4.61 -11.60
N SER A 116 12.80 3.60 -10.80
CA SER A 116 12.98 2.19 -11.12
C SER A 116 11.69 1.37 -11.00
N ALA A 117 10.53 1.96 -11.29
CA ALA A 117 9.50 1.13 -11.88
C ALA A 117 10.08 0.67 -13.23
N PRO A 118 10.23 -0.65 -13.48
CA PRO A 118 10.69 -1.10 -14.78
C PRO A 118 9.85 -0.43 -15.87
N ARG A 119 10.44 -0.19 -17.04
CA ARG A 119 9.76 0.30 -18.27
C ARG A 119 8.70 -0.69 -18.79
N SER A 120 8.04 -1.45 -17.92
CA SER A 120 7.25 -2.63 -18.25
C SER A 120 5.77 -2.51 -17.89
N ASN A 121 5.20 -1.31 -17.76
CA ASN A 121 3.74 -1.18 -17.85
C ASN A 121 3.30 0.12 -18.55
N ASP A 122 3.50 0.18 -19.87
CA ASP A 122 3.02 1.23 -20.80
C ASP A 122 1.47 1.28 -20.93
N LYS A 123 0.69 0.74 -19.99
CA LYS A 123 -0.77 0.59 -20.13
C LYS A 123 -1.61 1.62 -19.37
N LEU A 124 -1.09 2.26 -18.31
CA LEU A 124 -1.86 3.21 -17.49
C LEU A 124 -1.63 4.66 -17.94
N ASN A 125 -2.72 5.44 -17.96
CA ASN A 125 -2.66 6.89 -18.18
C ASN A 125 -2.07 7.57 -16.93
N ALA A 126 -1.58 8.79 -17.10
CA ALA A 126 -1.19 9.63 -15.97
C ALA A 126 -2.42 10.01 -15.12
N ALA A 127 -2.23 10.35 -13.85
CA ALA A 127 -3.31 10.73 -12.95
C ALA A 127 -2.97 11.92 -12.04
N ILE A 128 -4.00 12.63 -11.59
CA ILE A 128 -3.87 13.66 -10.55
C ILE A 128 -4.67 13.21 -9.33
N THR A 129 -4.03 13.24 -8.15
CA THR A 129 -4.69 12.96 -6.87
C THR A 129 -5.02 14.27 -6.18
N PHE A 130 -6.30 14.55 -5.98
CA PHE A 130 -6.77 15.72 -5.25
C PHE A 130 -7.04 15.38 -3.79
N SER A 131 -6.35 16.07 -2.89
CA SER A 131 -6.43 15.86 -1.44
C SER A 131 -7.20 16.99 -0.76
N TYR A 132 -8.18 16.65 0.09
CA TYR A 132 -9.08 17.62 0.74
C TYR A 132 -8.96 17.60 2.27
N GLY A 133 -8.88 18.79 2.90
CA GLY A 133 -8.94 18.98 4.37
C GLY A 133 -8.01 20.06 4.94
N SER A 134 -8.31 20.59 6.14
CA SER A 134 -7.47 21.55 6.88
C SER A 134 -6.39 20.90 7.77
N LYS A 135 -6.43 19.57 7.89
CA LYS A 135 -5.38 18.67 8.41
C LYS A 135 -5.07 17.64 7.32
N PRO A 136 -3.90 16.99 7.32
CA PRO A 136 -3.54 16.07 6.24
C PRO A 136 -4.58 14.92 6.11
N GLY A 137 -5.30 14.86 4.97
CA GLY A 137 -5.76 13.60 4.38
C GLY A 137 -7.18 13.08 4.63
N SER A 138 -8.18 13.84 5.09
CA SER A 138 -9.51 13.23 5.36
C SER A 138 -10.14 12.49 4.17
N TYR A 139 -9.91 12.95 2.94
CA TYR A 139 -10.45 12.37 1.72
C TYR A 139 -9.57 12.70 0.51
N VAL A 140 -9.33 11.73 -0.36
CA VAL A 140 -8.60 11.91 -1.62
C VAL A 140 -9.37 11.33 -2.81
N CYS A 141 -9.27 12.03 -3.94
CA CYS A 141 -9.89 11.68 -5.21
C CYS A 141 -8.80 11.60 -6.28
N THR A 142 -8.54 10.41 -6.82
CA THR A 142 -7.60 10.24 -7.93
C THR A 142 -8.37 10.21 -9.25
N LEU A 143 -7.98 11.14 -10.13
CA LEU A 143 -8.54 11.36 -11.45
C LEU A 143 -7.53 10.89 -12.51
N PRO A 144 -7.75 9.74 -13.17
CA PRO A 144 -7.01 9.37 -14.37
C PRO A 144 -7.28 10.36 -15.50
N LEU A 145 -6.21 10.72 -16.19
CA LEU A 145 -6.22 11.67 -17.29
C LEU A 145 -6.60 11.00 -18.61
N ALA A 146 -7.01 11.83 -19.56
CA ALA A 146 -7.44 11.39 -20.87
C ALA A 146 -6.30 10.72 -21.64
N ASN A 147 -6.67 9.79 -22.52
CA ASN A 147 -5.75 9.33 -23.55
C ASN A 147 -5.58 10.45 -24.59
N THR A 148 -4.34 10.88 -24.82
CA THR A 148 -4.00 11.99 -25.71
C THR A 148 -3.18 11.60 -26.94
N ILE A 149 -3.02 10.30 -27.19
CA ILE A 149 -2.07 9.82 -28.20
C ILE A 149 -2.38 10.35 -29.60
N PHE A 150 -3.66 10.51 -29.92
CA PHE A 150 -4.12 11.03 -31.21
C PHE A 150 -4.13 12.55 -31.30
N GLN A 151 -4.10 13.26 -30.17
CA GLN A 151 -4.14 14.73 -30.13
C GLN A 151 -2.75 15.35 -30.11
N ASN A 152 -1.78 14.70 -29.46
CA ASN A 152 -0.44 15.25 -29.31
C ASN A 152 0.70 14.23 -29.22
N GLY A 153 0.42 12.94 -29.44
CA GLY A 153 1.43 11.87 -29.46
C GLY A 153 1.82 11.32 -28.08
N LEU A 154 1.34 11.91 -26.98
CA LEU A 154 1.54 11.40 -25.62
C LEU A 154 0.39 10.48 -25.23
N GLN A 155 0.67 9.31 -24.64
CA GLN A 155 -0.37 8.40 -24.13
C GLN A 155 -1.37 9.14 -23.23
N SER A 156 -0.87 10.00 -22.36
CA SER A 156 -1.66 10.90 -21.52
C SER A 156 -0.81 12.14 -21.23
N THR A 157 -1.43 13.31 -21.12
CA THR A 157 -0.69 14.57 -20.93
C THR A 157 -0.82 15.07 -19.50
N LEU A 158 0.29 15.03 -18.76
CA LEU A 158 0.47 15.68 -17.46
C LEU A 158 1.87 16.29 -17.39
N ILE A 159 1.95 17.60 -17.20
CA ILE A 159 3.19 18.36 -17.34
C ILE A 159 3.36 19.28 -16.14
N ALA A 160 4.46 19.13 -15.42
CA ALA A 160 4.95 20.13 -14.47
C ALA A 160 5.85 21.12 -15.23
N SER A 161 5.65 22.42 -15.01
CA SER A 161 6.44 23.47 -15.69
C SER A 161 6.78 24.62 -14.76
N ARG A 162 8.02 25.09 -14.86
CA ARG A 162 8.56 26.24 -14.12
C ARG A 162 8.85 27.36 -15.10
N TRP A 163 8.40 28.55 -14.77
CA TRP A 163 8.49 29.74 -15.61
C TRP A 163 9.14 30.87 -14.83
N LYS A 164 9.80 31.79 -15.53
CA LYS A 164 10.47 32.95 -14.93
C LYS A 164 9.99 34.24 -15.57
N VAL A 165 9.72 35.26 -14.75
CA VAL A 165 9.31 36.58 -15.26
C VAL A 165 10.49 37.27 -15.96
N ASN A 166 10.31 37.62 -17.22
CA ASN A 166 11.33 38.26 -18.04
C ASN A 166 11.28 39.80 -17.97
N LEU A 167 12.30 40.47 -18.52
CA LEU A 167 12.44 41.93 -18.48
C LEU A 167 11.30 42.69 -19.18
N LYS A 168 10.55 42.03 -20.07
CA LYS A 168 9.40 42.61 -20.78
C LYS A 168 8.08 42.36 -20.04
N GLY A 169 8.14 41.77 -18.84
CA GLY A 169 6.98 41.37 -18.04
C GLY A 169 6.22 40.17 -18.62
N GLY A 170 6.85 39.38 -19.50
CA GLY A 170 6.37 38.07 -19.97
C GLY A 170 6.93 36.92 -19.13
N LEU A 171 6.62 35.68 -19.51
CA LEU A 171 7.14 34.47 -18.87
C LEU A 171 8.03 33.70 -19.85
N ASP A 172 9.23 33.33 -19.41
CA ASP A 172 10.13 32.44 -20.13
C ASP A 172 10.12 31.07 -19.44
N LEU A 173 10.08 29.97 -20.21
CA LEU A 173 10.13 28.62 -19.66
C LEU A 173 11.52 28.33 -19.10
N VAL A 174 11.60 27.84 -17.85
CA VAL A 174 12.84 27.42 -17.20
C VAL A 174 13.03 25.91 -17.35
N GLU A 175 12.03 25.14 -16.93
CA GLU A 175 12.03 23.69 -17.03
C GLU A 175 10.62 23.15 -17.20
N ARG A 176 10.55 21.98 -17.84
CA ARG A 176 9.33 21.24 -18.09
C ARG A 176 9.60 19.75 -17.90
N GLU A 177 8.72 19.07 -17.20
CA GLU A 177 8.81 17.63 -16.94
C GLU A 177 7.44 16.96 -17.15
N GLU A 178 7.43 15.84 -17.87
CA GLU A 178 6.24 14.99 -17.98
C GLU A 178 6.10 14.12 -16.72
N ARG A 179 4.91 14.09 -16.15
CA ARG A 179 4.62 13.34 -14.92
C ARG A 179 3.64 12.20 -15.20
N ARG A 180 3.80 11.09 -14.47
CA ARG A 180 2.80 10.01 -14.45
C ARG A 180 1.79 10.16 -13.32
N ALA A 181 2.18 10.80 -12.22
CA ALA A 181 1.30 11.08 -11.09
C ALA A 181 1.70 12.39 -10.41
N GLN A 182 0.71 13.12 -9.89
CA GLN A 182 0.94 14.30 -9.06
C GLN A 182 -0.19 14.47 -8.04
N GLU A 183 0.16 14.71 -6.78
CA GLU A 183 -0.80 15.08 -5.74
C GLU A 183 -0.97 16.61 -5.70
N VAL A 184 -2.23 17.05 -5.60
CA VAL A 184 -2.65 18.45 -5.49
C VAL A 184 -3.52 18.59 -4.25
N ASN A 185 -3.13 19.47 -3.33
CA ASN A 185 -3.93 19.78 -2.16
C ASN A 185 -4.95 20.88 -2.52
N ILE A 186 -6.22 20.58 -2.31
CA ILE A 186 -7.30 21.56 -2.40
C ILE A 186 -7.46 22.20 -1.01
N TYR A 187 -6.89 23.39 -0.86
CA TYR A 187 -6.93 24.18 0.37
C TYR A 187 -8.09 25.18 0.36
N THR A 188 -8.80 25.32 1.48
CA THR A 188 -9.95 26.23 1.63
C THR A 188 -9.76 27.21 2.80
N ARG A 189 -9.88 28.52 2.53
CA ARG A 189 -10.03 29.56 3.58
C ARG A 189 -11.53 29.72 3.87
N GLY A 190 -12.05 29.10 4.94
CA GLY A 190 -13.43 29.33 5.44
C GLY A 190 -14.37 28.12 5.38
N SER A 191 -15.56 28.26 6.00
CA SER A 191 -16.58 27.21 6.21
C SER A 191 -17.51 26.93 5.03
N ASP A 192 -17.47 27.74 3.96
CA ASP A 192 -18.58 27.83 2.99
C ASP A 192 -18.27 27.22 1.61
N HIS A 193 -17.41 26.20 1.52
CA HIS A 193 -17.15 25.50 0.25
C HIS A 193 -17.66 24.05 0.29
N THR A 194 -18.51 23.70 -0.68
CA THR A 194 -19.07 22.35 -0.82
C THR A 194 -18.27 21.56 -1.86
N ASN A 195 -17.41 20.65 -1.40
CA ASN A 195 -16.75 19.69 -2.29
C ASN A 195 -17.78 18.62 -2.66
N SER A 196 -17.99 18.39 -3.96
CA SER A 196 -18.97 17.42 -4.47
C SER A 196 -18.30 16.36 -5.32
N ILE A 197 -18.52 15.09 -4.96
CA ILE A 197 -18.19 13.95 -5.82
C ILE A 197 -19.51 13.40 -6.35
N GLN A 198 -19.71 13.53 -7.65
CA GLN A 198 -20.97 13.18 -8.27
C GLN A 198 -20.87 11.84 -8.98
N ALA A 199 -21.50 10.81 -8.38
CA ALA A 199 -21.76 9.54 -9.04
C ALA A 199 -23.28 9.35 -9.18
N PRO A 200 -23.83 9.44 -10.42
CA PRO A 200 -25.27 9.34 -10.67
C PRO A 200 -25.70 7.88 -10.58
N LEU A 201 -25.76 7.32 -9.39
CA LEU A 201 -26.15 5.93 -9.20
C LEU A 201 -27.50 5.84 -8.48
N VAL A 202 -28.37 4.97 -8.98
CA VAL A 202 -29.67 4.65 -8.39
C VAL A 202 -29.67 3.21 -7.90
N PRO A 203 -30.11 2.91 -6.67
CA PRO A 203 -30.16 1.56 -6.17
C PRO A 203 -31.27 0.77 -6.87
N ILE A 204 -30.94 -0.45 -7.31
CA ILE A 204 -31.85 -1.38 -7.99
C ILE A 204 -32.20 -2.61 -7.13
N THR A 205 -31.63 -2.70 -5.93
CA THR A 205 -31.83 -3.80 -4.99
C THR A 205 -31.90 -3.28 -3.55
N ALA A 206 -32.35 -4.12 -2.62
CA ALA A 206 -32.18 -3.89 -1.19
C ALA A 206 -30.73 -4.19 -0.76
N PRO A 207 -30.21 -3.59 0.32
CA PRO A 207 -28.92 -3.99 0.88
C PRO A 207 -29.01 -5.43 1.41
N ARG A 208 -28.16 -6.33 0.90
CA ARG A 208 -28.10 -7.74 1.31
C ARG A 208 -26.82 -8.03 2.09
N LYS A 209 -26.93 -8.85 3.13
CA LYS A 209 -25.76 -9.32 3.88
C LYS A 209 -25.00 -10.34 3.04
N ILE A 210 -23.69 -10.20 2.94
CA ILE A 210 -22.82 -11.16 2.27
C ILE A 210 -22.57 -12.33 3.22
N VAL A 211 -22.98 -13.51 2.80
CA VAL A 211 -22.85 -14.75 3.60
C VAL A 211 -21.55 -15.45 3.26
N SER A 212 -21.20 -15.53 1.98
CA SER A 212 -19.98 -16.21 1.55
C SER A 212 -19.37 -15.59 0.30
N GLY A 213 -18.04 -15.57 0.26
CA GLY A 213 -17.21 -14.96 -0.79
C GLY A 213 -15.74 -15.37 -0.65
N LEU A 214 -14.93 -15.02 -1.65
CA LEU A 214 -13.48 -15.17 -1.63
C LEU A 214 -12.85 -14.00 -2.39
N GLY A 215 -12.05 -13.17 -1.70
CA GLY A 215 -11.40 -12.03 -2.35
C GLY A 215 -12.41 -11.01 -2.87
N ASN A 216 -12.40 -10.80 -4.18
CA ASN A 216 -13.31 -9.95 -4.94
C ASN A 216 -14.55 -10.72 -5.48
N ILE A 217 -14.70 -12.02 -5.16
CA ILE A 217 -15.81 -12.85 -5.63
C ILE A 217 -16.84 -13.05 -4.52
N ILE A 218 -18.08 -12.64 -4.76
CA ILE A 218 -19.21 -12.90 -3.88
C ILE A 218 -19.96 -14.13 -4.39
N ARG A 219 -20.23 -15.10 -3.50
CA ARG A 219 -20.93 -16.34 -3.86
C ARG A 219 -22.39 -16.33 -3.39
N GLN A 220 -22.63 -15.97 -2.14
CA GLN A 220 -23.97 -16.00 -1.55
C GLN A 220 -24.23 -14.74 -0.74
N VAL A 221 -25.49 -14.31 -0.80
CA VAL A 221 -26.05 -13.23 0.02
C VAL A 221 -27.29 -13.73 0.76
N ASP A 222 -27.63 -13.08 1.85
CA ASP A 222 -28.83 -13.35 2.64
C ASP A 222 -30.00 -12.55 2.07
N VAL A 223 -30.99 -13.27 1.54
CA VAL A 223 -32.27 -12.72 1.10
C VAL A 223 -33.34 -13.30 2.01
N ASP A 224 -33.91 -12.45 2.86
CA ASP A 224 -35.02 -12.79 3.76
C ASP A 224 -34.76 -14.03 4.64
N GLY A 225 -33.53 -14.15 5.15
CA GLY A 225 -33.08 -15.26 6.01
C GLY A 225 -32.65 -16.51 5.24
N LYS A 226 -32.55 -16.45 3.91
CA LYS A 226 -32.14 -17.56 3.04
C LYS A 226 -30.88 -17.24 2.26
N GLU A 227 -29.91 -18.15 2.33
CA GLU A 227 -28.72 -18.10 1.49
C GLU A 227 -29.09 -18.24 0.01
N THR A 228 -28.87 -17.18 -0.75
CA THR A 228 -29.22 -17.09 -2.17
C THR A 228 -27.97 -16.80 -2.99
N PRO A 229 -27.81 -17.36 -4.21
CA PRO A 229 -26.69 -17.02 -5.08
C PRO A 229 -26.61 -15.51 -5.30
N ALA A 230 -25.41 -14.95 -5.19
CA ALA A 230 -25.20 -13.51 -5.14
C ALA A 230 -25.72 -12.77 -6.39
N SER A 231 -25.66 -13.41 -7.56
CA SER A 231 -26.13 -12.81 -8.82
C SER A 231 -27.64 -12.90 -9.04
N ALA A 232 -28.39 -13.75 -8.34
CA ALA A 232 -29.76 -14.09 -8.71
C ALA A 232 -30.76 -12.91 -8.61
N GLU A 233 -30.73 -12.17 -7.48
CA GLU A 233 -31.56 -10.97 -7.32
C GLU A 233 -31.12 -9.86 -8.28
N LEU A 234 -29.81 -9.71 -8.49
CA LEU A 234 -29.24 -8.72 -9.40
C LEU A 234 -29.64 -8.97 -10.85
N GLU A 235 -29.56 -10.21 -11.33
CA GLU A 235 -29.97 -10.60 -12.69
C GLU A 235 -31.44 -10.25 -12.94
N THR A 236 -32.30 -10.54 -11.97
CA THR A 236 -33.72 -10.21 -12.04
C THR A 236 -33.95 -8.69 -12.07
N ALA A 237 -33.26 -7.94 -11.20
CA ALA A 237 -33.39 -6.49 -11.11
C ALA A 237 -32.87 -5.79 -12.38
N VAL A 238 -31.75 -6.25 -12.93
CA VAL A 238 -31.16 -5.71 -14.17
C VAL A 238 -32.08 -6.02 -15.36
N GLN A 239 -32.62 -7.23 -15.48
CA GLN A 239 -33.55 -7.56 -16.56
C GLN A 239 -34.81 -6.68 -16.52
N ALA A 240 -35.43 -6.53 -15.33
CA ALA A 240 -36.61 -5.66 -15.17
C ALA A 240 -36.30 -4.19 -15.51
N LEU A 241 -35.10 -3.72 -15.17
CA LEU A 241 -34.62 -2.39 -15.54
C LEU A 241 -34.49 -2.23 -17.07
N PHE A 242 -33.90 -3.23 -17.74
CA PHE A 242 -33.74 -3.24 -19.19
C PHE A 242 -35.09 -3.23 -19.91
N ASP A 243 -36.00 -4.12 -19.52
CA ASP A 243 -37.32 -4.23 -20.13
C ASP A 243 -38.08 -2.91 -20.02
N ARG A 244 -38.04 -2.28 -18.84
CA ARG A 244 -38.66 -0.99 -18.59
C ARG A 244 -38.05 0.14 -19.43
N ARG A 245 -36.73 0.31 -19.41
CA ARG A 245 -36.05 1.37 -20.17
C ARG A 245 -36.21 1.20 -21.68
N THR A 246 -36.25 -0.04 -22.17
CA THR A 246 -36.54 -0.35 -23.57
C THR A 246 -37.96 0.05 -23.95
N ALA A 247 -38.95 -0.27 -23.08
CA ALA A 247 -40.34 0.14 -23.30
C ALA A 247 -40.53 1.67 -23.27
N GLU A 248 -39.69 2.39 -22.54
CA GLU A 248 -39.63 3.87 -22.51
C GLU A 248 -38.93 4.48 -23.74
N GLY A 249 -38.33 3.66 -24.61
CA GLY A 249 -37.63 4.11 -25.83
C GLY A 249 -36.19 4.57 -25.61
N HIS A 250 -35.54 4.16 -24.52
CA HIS A 250 -34.15 4.49 -24.26
C HIS A 250 -33.18 3.55 -24.98
N GLU A 251 -32.23 4.12 -25.71
CA GLU A 251 -31.12 3.39 -26.30
C GLU A 251 -30.02 3.15 -25.27
N PHE A 252 -29.39 1.98 -25.35
CA PHE A 252 -28.25 1.60 -24.51
C PHE A 252 -26.95 1.75 -25.31
N PRO A 253 -25.86 2.25 -24.68
CA PRO A 253 -24.56 2.29 -25.33
C PRO A 253 -24.10 0.87 -25.71
N PRO A 254 -23.27 0.71 -26.75
CA PRO A 254 -22.75 -0.60 -27.15
C PRO A 254 -21.88 -1.18 -26.02
N GLY A 255 -22.36 -2.22 -25.35
CA GLY A 255 -21.64 -2.93 -24.28
C GLY A 255 -22.53 -3.35 -23.10
N PRO A 256 -21.94 -4.02 -22.08
CA PRO A 256 -22.66 -4.38 -20.86
C PRO A 256 -23.02 -3.13 -20.05
N VAL A 257 -24.22 -3.11 -19.45
CA VAL A 257 -24.61 -2.03 -18.53
C VAL A 257 -23.69 -2.03 -17.31
N GLY A 258 -23.16 -0.85 -16.99
CA GLY A 258 -22.39 -0.65 -15.78
C GLY A 258 -23.26 -0.91 -14.55
N VAL A 259 -22.85 -1.85 -13.72
CA VAL A 259 -23.43 -2.11 -12.40
C VAL A 259 -22.35 -1.83 -11.36
N TRP A 260 -22.72 -1.16 -10.28
CA TRP A 260 -21.85 -0.86 -9.16
C TRP A 260 -22.40 -1.45 -7.86
N GLY A 261 -21.52 -2.01 -7.03
CA GLY A 261 -21.84 -2.50 -5.70
C GLY A 261 -21.30 -1.53 -4.65
N VAL A 262 -22.17 -0.98 -3.81
CA VAL A 262 -21.74 -0.29 -2.59
C VAL A 262 -21.65 -1.32 -1.48
N VAL A 263 -20.45 -1.50 -0.93
CA VAL A 263 -20.14 -2.49 0.10
C VAL A 263 -19.87 -1.78 1.42
N CYS A 264 -20.69 -2.10 2.41
CA CYS A 264 -20.55 -1.61 3.78
C CYS A 264 -19.90 -2.71 4.64
N PRO A 265 -18.63 -2.53 5.06
CA PRO A 265 -17.94 -3.52 5.89
C PRO A 265 -18.56 -3.64 7.29
N PRO A 266 -18.28 -4.72 8.03
CA PRO A 266 -18.63 -4.82 9.45
C PRO A 266 -18.00 -3.70 10.28
N GLY A 267 -18.72 -3.18 11.28
CA GLY A 267 -18.21 -2.15 12.19
C GLY A 267 -19.31 -1.37 12.92
N ASP A 268 -18.92 -0.48 13.83
CA ASP A 268 -19.84 0.28 14.70
C ASP A 268 -20.84 1.15 13.94
N ASP A 269 -20.45 1.64 12.76
CA ASP A 269 -21.30 2.47 11.88
C ASP A 269 -22.11 1.67 10.85
N GLN A 270 -22.03 0.34 10.87
CA GLN A 270 -22.69 -0.53 9.88
C GLN A 270 -24.22 -0.43 9.98
N ALA A 271 -24.78 -0.41 11.19
CA ALA A 271 -26.23 -0.35 11.39
C ALA A 271 -26.86 0.94 10.82
N GLY A 272 -26.28 2.10 11.11
CA GLY A 272 -26.75 3.39 10.59
C GLY A 272 -26.59 3.51 9.07
N THR A 273 -25.53 2.90 8.53
CA THR A 273 -25.33 2.81 7.07
C THR A 273 -26.41 1.95 6.41
N ILE A 274 -26.74 0.79 6.99
CA ILE A 274 -27.80 -0.10 6.49
C ILE A 274 -29.17 0.59 6.56
N GLU A 275 -29.50 1.29 7.64
CA GLU A 275 -30.75 2.04 7.77
C GLU A 275 -30.89 3.09 6.66
N PHE A 276 -29.80 3.80 6.35
CA PHE A 276 -29.77 4.75 5.24
C PHE A 276 -29.97 4.07 3.88
N LEU A 277 -29.27 2.96 3.62
CA LEU A 277 -29.40 2.19 2.37
C LEU A 277 -30.82 1.61 2.19
N ASN A 278 -31.48 1.19 3.28
CA ASN A 278 -32.87 0.73 3.25
C ASN A 278 -33.85 1.87 2.92
N ARG A 279 -33.68 3.06 3.53
CA ARG A 279 -34.50 4.25 3.16
C ARG A 279 -34.31 4.64 1.70
N LEU A 280 -33.11 4.46 1.16
CA LEU A 280 -32.84 4.65 -0.27
C LEU A 280 -33.59 3.61 -1.13
N SER A 281 -33.62 2.33 -0.74
CA SER A 281 -34.41 1.29 -1.41
C SER A 281 -35.91 1.57 -1.39
N GLU A 282 -36.44 2.03 -0.26
CA GLU A 282 -37.85 2.42 -0.16
C GLU A 282 -38.18 3.57 -1.10
N THR A 283 -37.26 4.52 -1.24
CA THR A 283 -37.40 5.63 -2.18
C THR A 283 -37.31 5.14 -3.63
N SER A 284 -36.39 4.23 -3.95
CA SER A 284 -36.24 3.69 -5.30
C SER A 284 -37.39 2.80 -5.73
N SER A 285 -38.10 2.15 -4.79
CA SER A 285 -39.33 1.40 -5.08
C SER A 285 -40.45 2.25 -5.70
N LYS A 286 -40.37 3.59 -5.55
CA LYS A 286 -41.31 4.56 -6.12
C LYS A 286 -40.93 5.03 -7.53
N VAL A 287 -39.74 4.69 -8.01
CA VAL A 287 -39.29 5.00 -9.38
C VAL A 287 -40.17 4.25 -10.37
N ARG A 288 -40.77 4.96 -11.33
CA ARG A 288 -41.61 4.39 -12.38
C ARG A 288 -41.03 4.56 -13.77
N ASN A 289 -40.19 5.58 -13.97
CA ASN A 289 -39.55 5.88 -15.24
C ASN A 289 -38.13 6.43 -15.06
N ALA A 290 -37.38 6.57 -16.15
CA ALA A 290 -36.03 7.12 -16.11
C ALA A 290 -35.96 8.59 -15.65
N GLY A 291 -37.03 9.38 -15.79
CA GLY A 291 -37.11 10.73 -15.22
C GLY A 291 -37.17 10.73 -13.69
N ASP A 292 -37.85 9.74 -13.09
CA ASP A 292 -37.87 9.54 -11.63
C ASP A 292 -36.49 9.11 -11.12
N GLU A 293 -35.75 8.29 -11.88
CA GLU A 293 -34.36 7.93 -11.56
C GLU A 293 -33.48 9.17 -11.46
N TRP A 294 -33.59 10.08 -12.44
CA TRP A 294 -32.87 11.35 -12.44
C TRP A 294 -33.24 12.25 -11.25
N SER A 295 -34.53 12.32 -10.92
CA SER A 295 -35.01 13.09 -9.77
C SER A 295 -34.45 12.55 -8.45
N MET A 296 -34.36 11.22 -8.32
CA MET A 296 -33.79 10.57 -7.13
C MET A 296 -32.29 10.85 -7.00
N VAL A 297 -31.52 10.77 -8.09
CA VAL A 297 -30.08 11.12 -8.08
C VAL A 297 -29.85 12.56 -7.62
N LEU A 298 -30.67 13.51 -8.10
CA LEU A 298 -30.56 14.92 -7.70
C LEU A 298 -30.87 15.14 -6.22
N ASN A 299 -31.89 14.45 -5.69
CA ASN A 299 -32.27 14.52 -4.28
C ASN A 299 -31.24 13.88 -3.35
N THR A 300 -30.48 12.91 -3.85
CA THR A 300 -29.53 12.13 -3.05
C THR A 300 -28.09 12.59 -3.20
N LYS A 301 -27.79 13.58 -4.05
CA LYS A 301 -26.45 14.04 -4.53
C LYS A 301 -25.22 13.92 -3.60
N GLU A 302 -25.36 14.05 -2.28
CA GLU A 302 -24.25 13.94 -1.31
C GLU A 302 -24.08 12.54 -0.68
N TYR A 303 -24.91 11.56 -1.07
CA TYR A 303 -24.97 10.25 -0.43
C TYR A 303 -23.66 9.46 -0.53
N MET A 304 -22.98 9.49 -1.67
CA MET A 304 -21.71 8.76 -1.86
C MET A 304 -20.63 9.28 -0.92
N LYS A 305 -20.52 10.61 -0.78
CA LYS A 305 -19.59 11.23 0.16
C LYS A 305 -19.89 10.80 1.60
N TRP A 306 -21.17 10.78 1.98
CA TRP A 306 -21.60 10.31 3.29
C TRP A 306 -21.25 8.82 3.53
N LEU A 307 -21.51 7.96 2.54
CA LEU A 307 -21.21 6.53 2.59
C LEU A 307 -19.70 6.26 2.69
N ILE A 308 -18.89 6.93 1.87
CA ILE A 308 -17.43 6.77 1.86
C ILE A 308 -16.81 7.26 3.17
N ASN A 309 -17.31 8.37 3.74
CA ASN A 309 -16.85 8.85 5.06
C ASN A 309 -17.14 7.87 6.20
N ARG A 310 -18.08 6.94 6.02
CA ARG A 310 -18.40 5.85 6.96
C ARG A 310 -17.72 4.53 6.60
N GLY A 311 -16.74 4.56 5.69
CA GLY A 311 -15.95 3.39 5.31
C GLY A 311 -16.60 2.48 4.26
N ALA A 312 -17.74 2.88 3.67
CA ALA A 312 -18.31 2.15 2.55
C ALA A 312 -17.40 2.27 1.31
N ARG A 313 -17.36 1.21 0.50
CA ARG A 313 -16.55 1.13 -0.72
C ARG A 313 -17.45 0.91 -1.92
N VAL A 314 -17.08 1.48 -3.06
CA VAL A 314 -17.83 1.34 -4.31
C VAL A 314 -17.01 0.50 -5.29
N TYR A 315 -17.60 -0.59 -5.76
CA TYR A 315 -16.96 -1.53 -6.68
C TYR A 315 -17.73 -1.58 -7.99
N LYS A 316 -17.02 -1.69 -9.13
CA LYS A 316 -17.66 -2.06 -10.39
C LYS A 316 -17.88 -3.57 -10.42
N ILE A 317 -19.06 -4.02 -10.84
CA ILE A 317 -19.32 -5.44 -11.08
C ILE A 317 -18.73 -5.79 -12.45
N GLN A 318 -17.74 -6.69 -12.49
CA GLN A 318 -17.08 -7.10 -13.73
C GLN A 318 -17.81 -8.26 -14.43
N SER A 319 -18.41 -9.15 -13.64
CA SER A 319 -19.19 -10.27 -14.17
C SER A 319 -20.20 -10.78 -13.14
N GLY A 320 -21.36 -11.21 -13.63
CA GLY A 320 -22.36 -11.96 -12.87
C GLY A 320 -23.06 -12.94 -13.80
N GLY A 321 -23.33 -14.16 -13.33
CA GLY A 321 -24.20 -15.10 -14.04
C GLY A 321 -23.51 -15.92 -15.13
N GLY A 322 -22.99 -17.09 -14.74
CA GLY A 322 -22.79 -18.19 -15.68
C GLY A 322 -23.93 -19.19 -15.53
N GLY A 323 -24.91 -19.22 -16.42
CA GLY A 323 -26.10 -20.09 -16.29
C GLY A 323 -25.84 -21.60 -16.17
N TRP A 324 -24.59 -22.07 -16.30
CA TRP A 324 -24.22 -23.49 -16.21
C TRP A 324 -22.83 -23.72 -15.61
N GLY A 325 -22.70 -24.75 -14.75
CA GLY A 325 -21.42 -25.23 -14.19
C GLY A 325 -21.02 -24.61 -12.85
N LYS A 326 -19.78 -24.89 -12.40
CA LYS A 326 -19.23 -24.49 -11.07
C LYS A 326 -19.12 -22.96 -10.84
N LYS A 327 -19.46 -22.13 -11.84
CA LYS A 327 -19.42 -20.66 -11.79
C LYS A 327 -20.82 -20.01 -11.79
N ALA A 328 -21.89 -20.81 -11.74
CA ALA A 328 -23.25 -20.30 -11.66
C ALA A 328 -23.51 -19.55 -10.34
N GLY A 329 -24.11 -18.36 -10.43
CA GLY A 329 -24.50 -17.58 -9.26
C GLY A 329 -23.40 -16.68 -8.64
N LEU A 330 -22.20 -16.65 -9.21
CA LEU A 330 -21.06 -15.87 -8.69
C LEU A 330 -21.06 -14.44 -9.23
N LEU A 331 -20.65 -13.49 -8.38
CA LEU A 331 -20.36 -12.11 -8.76
C LEU A 331 -18.87 -11.80 -8.58
N SER A 332 -18.26 -11.21 -9.60
CA SER A 332 -16.88 -10.72 -9.54
C SER A 332 -16.87 -9.20 -9.47
N LEU A 333 -16.14 -8.67 -8.50
CA LEU A 333 -15.92 -7.25 -8.33
C LEU A 333 -14.57 -6.84 -8.88
N ASP A 334 -14.50 -5.60 -9.33
CA ASP A 334 -13.24 -4.98 -9.70
C ASP A 334 -12.33 -4.84 -8.48
N PRO A 335 -11.15 -5.49 -8.44
CA PRO A 335 -10.24 -5.36 -7.31
C PRO A 335 -9.59 -3.97 -7.21
N GLU A 336 -9.57 -3.21 -8.32
CA GLU A 336 -8.88 -1.92 -8.40
C GLU A 336 -9.62 -0.82 -7.63
N VAL A 337 -9.24 -0.62 -6.37
CA VAL A 337 -9.71 0.51 -5.54
C VAL A 337 -8.74 1.70 -5.55
N LYS A 338 -7.56 1.53 -6.16
CA LYS A 338 -6.51 2.55 -6.32
C LYS A 338 -5.98 2.56 -7.74
N TYR A 339 -5.69 3.74 -8.26
CA TYR A 339 -5.07 3.90 -9.57
C TYR A 339 -3.55 3.97 -9.44
N SER A 340 -2.87 2.82 -9.42
CA SER A 340 -1.41 2.73 -9.27
C SER A 340 -0.80 1.56 -10.03
N ALA A 341 0.41 1.73 -10.56
CA ALA A 341 1.16 0.71 -11.29
C ALA A 341 1.62 -0.49 -10.42
N SER A 342 1.44 -0.44 -9.09
CA SER A 342 1.73 -1.51 -8.14
C SER A 342 0.56 -2.49 -7.91
N SER A 343 -0.61 -2.26 -8.51
CA SER A 343 -1.81 -3.04 -8.20
C SER A 343 -1.69 -4.52 -8.57
N GLU A 344 -1.06 -4.89 -9.69
CA GLU A 344 -1.00 -6.31 -10.11
C GLU A 344 -0.13 -7.18 -9.17
N GLU A 345 0.98 -6.65 -8.62
CA GLU A 345 1.81 -7.36 -7.64
C GLU A 345 1.15 -7.40 -6.25
N GLU A 346 0.51 -6.31 -5.82
CA GLU A 346 -0.26 -6.25 -4.57
C GLU A 346 -1.52 -7.14 -4.63
N ASP A 347 -2.18 -7.24 -5.78
CA ASP A 347 -3.34 -8.10 -6.03
C ASP A 347 -2.96 -9.57 -6.05
N LEU A 348 -1.81 -9.92 -6.62
CA LEU A 348 -1.26 -11.27 -6.57
C LEU A 348 -0.91 -11.67 -5.13
N ASP A 349 -0.27 -10.78 -4.37
CA ASP A 349 0.03 -10.98 -2.95
C ASP A 349 -1.24 -11.08 -2.08
N SER A 350 -2.26 -10.26 -2.34
CA SER A 350 -3.57 -10.30 -1.69
C SER A 350 -4.33 -11.60 -2.02
N PHE A 351 -4.28 -12.03 -3.28
CA PHE A 351 -4.84 -13.30 -3.73
C PHE A 351 -4.15 -14.50 -3.07
N ILE A 352 -2.82 -14.49 -2.96
CA ILE A 352 -2.04 -15.52 -2.27
C ILE A 352 -2.40 -15.57 -0.77
N ARG A 353 -2.51 -14.42 -0.10
CA ARG A 353 -2.96 -14.35 1.32
C ARG A 353 -4.36 -14.91 1.54
N SER A 354 -5.27 -14.75 0.57
CA SER A 354 -6.63 -15.32 0.65
C SER A 354 -6.66 -16.86 0.66
N PHE A 355 -5.64 -17.51 0.09
CA PHE A 355 -5.47 -18.97 0.16
C PHE A 355 -4.83 -19.43 1.47
N GLU A 356 -3.98 -18.61 2.09
CA GLU A 356 -3.29 -18.94 3.36
C GLU A 356 -4.27 -19.03 4.54
N ASN A 357 -5.31 -18.19 4.57
CA ASN A 357 -6.34 -18.15 5.63
C ASN A 357 -7.28 -19.37 5.68
N ARG A 358 -7.23 -20.28 4.70
CA ARG A 358 -8.05 -21.51 4.70
C ARG A 358 -7.44 -22.67 5.49
N ASN A 359 -6.18 -22.56 5.93
CA ASN A 359 -5.37 -23.71 6.34
C ASN A 359 -5.22 -23.92 7.86
N ASP A 360 -5.97 -23.19 8.70
CA ASP A 360 -6.03 -23.46 10.14
C ASP A 360 -7.50 -23.53 10.60
N GLY A 361 -7.92 -24.72 11.04
CA GLY A 361 -9.30 -25.05 11.42
C GLY A 361 -9.77 -24.40 12.73
N GLY A 362 -9.84 -23.07 12.73
CA GLY A 362 -10.63 -22.28 13.68
C GLY A 362 -11.56 -21.38 12.87
N GLY A 363 -12.87 -21.60 13.00
CA GLY A 363 -13.86 -20.70 12.42
C GLY A 363 -13.80 -19.35 13.12
N GLY A 364 -13.32 -18.33 12.40
CA GLY A 364 -13.25 -16.95 12.84
C GLY A 364 -12.31 -16.16 11.94
N ASP A 365 -12.88 -15.26 11.15
CA ASP A 365 -12.22 -14.13 10.47
C ASP A 365 -11.53 -14.41 9.12
N ALA A 366 -12.39 -14.64 8.13
CA ALA A 366 -12.10 -14.40 6.72
C ALA A 366 -12.04 -12.88 6.40
N GLU A 367 -10.99 -12.16 6.86
CA GLU A 367 -10.87 -10.70 6.66
C GLU A 367 -9.65 -10.24 5.85
N GLN A 368 -9.12 -11.09 4.95
CA GLN A 368 -8.28 -10.62 3.84
C GLN A 368 -8.79 -11.12 2.49
N GLY A 369 -10.11 -11.05 2.31
CA GLY A 369 -10.68 -10.79 1.00
C GLY A 369 -10.94 -9.28 0.87
N VAL A 370 -10.93 -8.76 -0.36
CA VAL A 370 -11.38 -7.39 -0.70
C VAL A 370 -12.76 -7.09 -0.08
N ILE A 371 -13.55 -8.13 0.20
CA ILE A 371 -14.81 -8.09 0.95
C ILE A 371 -14.89 -9.20 2.00
N ALA A 372 -15.16 -8.82 3.26
CA ALA A 372 -15.36 -9.73 4.37
C ALA A 372 -16.82 -10.27 4.42
N PRO A 373 -17.04 -11.57 4.69
CA PRO A 373 -18.36 -12.07 5.09
C PRO A 373 -18.92 -11.29 6.28
N GLY A 374 -20.22 -11.00 6.27
CA GLY A 374 -20.85 -10.07 7.23
C GLY A 374 -20.91 -8.62 6.76
N SER A 375 -20.20 -8.25 5.68
CA SER A 375 -20.44 -6.99 4.96
C SER A 375 -21.84 -6.97 4.35
N TYR A 376 -22.38 -5.79 4.07
CA TYR A 376 -23.59 -5.62 3.28
C TYR A 376 -23.26 -5.08 1.90
N ILE A 377 -23.96 -5.53 0.87
CA ILE A 377 -23.86 -5.00 -0.50
C ILE A 377 -25.21 -4.54 -1.01
N GLN A 378 -25.23 -3.40 -1.69
CA GLN A 378 -26.39 -2.93 -2.45
C GLN A 378 -25.93 -2.57 -3.87
N TYR A 379 -26.72 -2.96 -4.87
CA TYR A 379 -26.39 -2.74 -6.27
C TYR A 379 -27.05 -1.48 -6.83
N PHE A 380 -26.30 -0.75 -7.62
CA PHE A 380 -26.68 0.51 -8.24
C PHE A 380 -26.34 0.52 -9.73
N VAL A 381 -27.07 1.36 -10.48
CA VAL A 381 -26.86 1.61 -11.91
C VAL A 381 -26.96 3.10 -12.20
N ALA A 382 -26.42 3.54 -13.34
CA ALA A 382 -26.63 4.90 -13.81
C ALA A 382 -27.96 5.05 -14.57
N PRO A 383 -28.70 6.16 -14.41
CA PRO A 383 -29.84 6.49 -15.27
C PRO A 383 -29.45 6.61 -16.74
N PRO A 384 -30.35 6.30 -17.70
CA PRO A 384 -30.04 6.45 -19.10
C PRO A 384 -29.95 7.93 -19.46
N PHE A 385 -28.92 8.31 -20.20
CA PHE A 385 -28.70 9.71 -20.59
C PHE A 385 -29.74 10.24 -21.59
N THR A 386 -30.39 9.34 -22.33
CA THR A 386 -31.44 9.64 -23.31
C THR A 386 -32.78 10.00 -22.68
N ALA A 387 -32.96 9.74 -21.37
CA ALA A 387 -34.14 10.18 -20.66
C ALA A 387 -34.19 11.71 -20.59
N ALA A 388 -35.24 12.28 -21.16
CA ALA A 388 -35.49 13.70 -21.12
C ALA A 388 -35.38 14.17 -19.66
N LYS A 389 -34.48 15.15 -19.42
CA LYS A 389 -34.30 15.81 -18.13
C LYS A 389 -35.63 16.46 -17.75
N ALA A 390 -36.50 15.76 -17.04
CA ALA A 390 -37.78 16.29 -16.61
C ALA A 390 -37.52 17.57 -15.81
N ASN A 391 -38.05 18.69 -16.30
CA ASN A 391 -37.91 20.03 -15.74
C ASN A 391 -37.83 20.03 -14.22
N THR A 392 -36.67 20.38 -13.63
CA THR A 392 -36.64 20.86 -12.24
C THR A 392 -35.42 21.77 -11.97
N ALA A 393 -35.78 23.01 -11.62
CA ALA A 393 -35.03 24.13 -11.04
C ALA A 393 -34.21 25.06 -11.96
N ALA A 394 -34.60 26.33 -11.84
CA ALA A 394 -34.22 27.53 -12.57
C ALA A 394 -32.85 28.11 -12.15
N GLU A 395 -32.44 29.13 -12.91
CA GLU A 395 -31.26 29.97 -12.76
C GLU A 395 -30.80 30.21 -11.30
N GLY A 396 -29.60 29.72 -11.01
CA GLY A 396 -28.83 29.97 -9.80
C GLY A 396 -27.51 29.23 -9.96
N GLU A 397 -26.41 29.98 -10.01
CA GLU A 397 -25.05 29.52 -10.31
C GLU A 397 -24.67 28.22 -9.56
N SER A 398 -23.86 27.36 -10.19
CA SER A 398 -23.25 26.19 -9.54
C SER A 398 -22.77 26.55 -8.14
N GLN A 399 -23.36 25.94 -7.10
CA GLN A 399 -22.94 26.08 -5.70
C GLN A 399 -21.63 25.33 -5.39
N PHE A 400 -21.06 24.62 -6.36
CA PHE A 400 -19.90 23.75 -6.16
C PHE A 400 -18.61 24.43 -6.58
N THR A 401 -17.64 24.46 -5.65
CA THR A 401 -16.32 25.07 -5.89
C THR A 401 -15.33 24.12 -6.54
N ASP A 402 -15.40 22.83 -6.17
CA ASP A 402 -14.47 21.78 -6.61
C ASP A 402 -15.25 20.48 -6.88
N SER A 403 -15.34 20.07 -8.16
CA SER A 403 -16.23 18.98 -8.59
C SER A 403 -15.56 18.00 -9.56
N PHE A 404 -15.57 16.72 -9.21
CA PHE A 404 -15.04 15.66 -10.07
C PHE A 404 -16.12 14.60 -10.32
N GLY A 405 -16.21 14.12 -11.56
CA GLY A 405 -17.24 13.15 -11.96
C GLY A 405 -16.73 12.09 -12.94
N VAL A 406 -17.61 11.14 -13.25
CA VAL A 406 -17.39 10.09 -14.25
C VAL A 406 -18.35 10.30 -15.43
N THR A 407 -17.89 10.00 -16.64
CA THR A 407 -18.71 9.98 -17.86
C THR A 407 -18.38 8.73 -18.70
N ASP A 408 -19.19 8.45 -19.72
CA ASP A 408 -18.87 7.49 -20.77
C ASP A 408 -18.37 8.20 -22.05
N ASP A 409 -17.70 7.47 -22.93
CA ASP A 409 -17.18 8.01 -24.21
C ASP A 409 -18.32 8.44 -25.15
N ALA A 410 -19.46 7.73 -25.15
CA ALA A 410 -20.60 8.06 -26.01
C ALA A 410 -21.16 9.46 -25.73
N ARG A 411 -21.25 9.87 -24.47
CA ARG A 411 -21.69 11.21 -24.05
C ARG A 411 -20.68 12.30 -24.37
N LEU A 412 -19.39 11.98 -24.37
CA LEU A 412 -18.34 12.91 -24.78
C LEU A 412 -18.36 13.12 -26.30
N GLU A 413 -18.50 12.05 -27.08
CA GLU A 413 -18.62 12.13 -28.53
C GLU A 413 -19.91 12.85 -28.97
N ALA A 414 -21.00 12.66 -28.21
CA ALA A 414 -22.27 13.36 -28.44
C ALA A 414 -22.25 14.83 -28.01
N SER A 415 -21.21 15.30 -27.31
CA SER A 415 -21.06 16.71 -26.93
C SER A 415 -20.25 17.44 -28.01
N PRO A 416 -20.89 18.17 -28.95
CA PRO A 416 -20.16 18.85 -30.00
C PRO A 416 -19.26 19.95 -29.40
N VAL A 417 -18.02 20.03 -29.85
CA VAL A 417 -17.18 21.21 -29.60
C VAL A 417 -17.92 22.41 -30.20
N PRO A 418 -18.34 23.41 -29.39
CA PRO A 418 -19.17 24.48 -29.91
C PRO A 418 -18.45 25.21 -31.04
N ALA A 419 -19.12 25.39 -32.18
CA ALA A 419 -18.61 26.20 -33.29
C ALA A 419 -18.51 27.70 -32.95
N SER A 420 -19.10 28.10 -31.81
CA SER A 420 -19.06 29.46 -31.28
C SER A 420 -17.64 29.87 -30.90
N ARG A 421 -17.25 31.08 -31.32
CA ARG A 421 -15.94 31.68 -31.01
C ARG A 421 -15.89 32.34 -29.62
N ASP A 422 -16.97 32.25 -28.85
CA ASP A 422 -17.12 32.90 -27.55
C ASP A 422 -16.96 31.92 -26.37
N TRP A 423 -15.88 32.10 -25.63
CA TRP A 423 -15.62 31.39 -24.38
C TRP A 423 -16.63 31.81 -23.30
N LYS A 424 -17.29 30.87 -22.61
CA LYS A 424 -18.12 31.21 -21.44
C LYS A 424 -17.24 31.22 -20.19
N GLN A 425 -17.24 32.33 -19.44
CA GLN A 425 -16.56 32.39 -18.14
C GLN A 425 -17.49 31.87 -17.05
N ILE A 426 -16.95 31.01 -16.20
CA ILE A 426 -17.61 30.47 -15.01
C ILE A 426 -16.68 30.76 -13.83
N ARG A 427 -17.22 31.35 -12.76
CA ARG A 427 -16.44 31.71 -11.57
C ARG A 427 -16.64 30.68 -10.47
N HIS A 428 -15.66 30.59 -9.57
CA HIS A 428 -15.72 29.74 -8.37
C HIS A 428 -16.02 28.27 -8.69
N GLN A 429 -15.46 27.73 -9.79
CA GLN A 429 -15.63 26.34 -10.16
C GLN A 429 -14.32 25.77 -10.73
N PHE A 430 -13.87 24.68 -10.14
CA PHE A 430 -12.77 23.85 -10.59
C PHE A 430 -13.22 22.40 -10.70
N GLY A 431 -12.83 21.67 -11.75
CA GLY A 431 -13.31 20.30 -11.89
C GLY A 431 -13.23 19.68 -13.27
N ALA A 432 -13.34 18.36 -13.30
CA ALA A 432 -13.25 17.56 -14.51
C ALA A 432 -14.10 16.28 -14.44
N VAL A 433 -14.30 15.66 -15.59
CA VAL A 433 -14.83 14.30 -15.71
C VAL A 433 -13.82 13.38 -16.38
N THR A 434 -13.89 12.09 -16.04
CA THR A 434 -13.06 11.02 -16.61
C THR A 434 -13.90 9.86 -17.11
N THR A 435 -13.47 9.20 -18.19
CA THR A 435 -14.06 7.95 -18.70
C THR A 435 -13.47 6.70 -18.06
N HIS A 436 -12.33 6.84 -17.38
CA HIS A 436 -11.64 5.73 -16.73
C HIS A 436 -12.18 5.44 -15.31
N GLY A 437 -12.99 6.35 -14.77
CA GLY A 437 -13.53 6.27 -13.41
C GLY A 437 -12.76 7.11 -12.39
N LEU A 438 -13.39 7.36 -11.24
CA LEU A 438 -12.77 8.06 -10.11
C LEU A 438 -12.40 7.05 -9.01
N PHE A 439 -11.22 7.23 -8.42
CA PHE A 439 -10.73 6.39 -7.33
C PHE A 439 -10.75 7.19 -6.04
N LEU A 440 -11.57 6.76 -5.10
CA LEU A 440 -11.90 7.52 -3.90
C LEU A 440 -11.39 6.80 -2.66
N GLU A 441 -10.64 7.50 -1.82
CA GLU A 441 -10.08 6.96 -0.59
C GLU A 441 -10.31 7.96 0.56
N CYS A 442 -10.91 7.50 1.65
CA CYS A 442 -10.95 8.26 2.90
C CYS A 442 -9.69 7.93 3.70
N ARG A 443 -8.81 8.91 3.95
CA ARG A 443 -7.62 8.71 4.82
C ARG A 443 -7.89 9.15 6.28
N SER A 444 -9.15 9.16 6.71
CA SER A 444 -9.53 9.44 8.10
C SER A 444 -8.91 8.45 9.07
N LEU A 445 -8.42 8.96 10.21
CA LEU A 445 -8.05 8.20 11.40
C LEU A 445 -9.31 7.59 12.02
N HIS A 446 -9.34 6.25 12.15
CA HIS A 446 -10.28 5.39 12.90
C HIS A 446 -11.78 5.33 12.50
N PRO A 447 -12.43 4.16 12.63
CA PRO A 447 -13.86 4.02 12.90
C PRO A 447 -14.20 4.40 14.36
N LEU A 448 -15.39 4.96 14.56
CA LEU A 448 -15.92 5.51 15.80
C LEU A 448 -16.23 4.43 16.86
N VAL A 449 -15.26 4.02 17.67
CA VAL A 449 -15.54 3.40 18.98
C VAL A 449 -15.65 4.51 20.02
N HIS A 450 -16.82 4.64 20.63
CA HIS A 450 -16.99 5.42 21.87
C HIS A 450 -16.10 4.84 22.98
N SER A 451 -15.00 5.51 23.25
CA SER A 451 -14.34 5.48 24.55
C SER A 451 -14.08 6.91 24.97
N ALA A 452 -14.96 7.42 25.83
CA ALA A 452 -14.69 8.64 26.57
C ALA A 452 -13.42 8.42 27.40
N SER A 453 -12.29 9.03 26.99
CA SER A 453 -11.27 9.55 27.90
C SER A 453 -10.21 10.36 27.15
N SER A 454 -10.26 11.65 27.45
CA SER A 454 -9.17 12.63 27.49
C SER A 454 -8.41 12.95 26.22
N ILE A 455 -8.68 14.16 25.74
CA ILE A 455 -7.67 15.16 25.40
C ILE A 455 -6.41 14.91 26.25
N MET A 456 -5.33 14.45 25.63
CA MET A 456 -3.99 14.59 26.15
C MET A 456 -3.23 15.42 25.13
N ALA A 457 -2.99 16.68 25.52
CA ALA A 457 -1.89 17.46 24.99
C ALA A 457 -0.61 16.62 25.02
N ALA A 458 0.32 16.93 24.12
CA ALA A 458 1.68 16.40 24.12
C ALA A 458 2.22 16.30 25.55
N THR A 459 2.23 15.09 26.09
CA THR A 459 2.88 14.79 27.36
C THR A 459 4.28 14.31 27.02
N ASN A 460 5.27 15.05 27.52
CA ASN A 460 6.70 14.68 27.50
C ASN A 460 6.92 13.42 28.35
N VAL A 461 6.45 12.25 27.91
CA VAL A 461 6.81 10.97 28.52
C VAL A 461 8.09 10.49 27.87
N THR A 462 9.13 10.27 28.67
CA THR A 462 10.42 9.76 28.20
C THR A 462 10.23 8.38 27.55
N PRO A 463 10.71 8.17 26.32
CA PRO A 463 10.60 6.88 25.64
C PRO A 463 11.34 5.81 26.45
N SER A 464 10.67 4.68 26.72
CA SER A 464 11.19 3.62 27.61
C SER A 464 10.87 2.19 27.14
N LYS A 465 10.12 2.04 26.04
CA LYS A 465 9.74 0.74 25.49
C LYS A 465 10.79 0.22 24.49
N ILE A 466 10.74 -1.08 24.22
CA ILE A 466 11.50 -1.74 23.14
C ILE A 466 10.53 -2.13 22.04
N GLY A 467 10.74 -1.61 20.83
CA GLY A 467 10.03 -2.03 19.64
C GLY A 467 10.63 -3.31 19.09
N VAL A 468 9.82 -4.33 18.79
CA VAL A 468 10.26 -5.51 18.02
C VAL A 468 9.48 -5.54 16.73
N ILE A 469 10.11 -5.21 15.61
CA ILE A 469 9.46 -5.22 14.30
C ILE A 469 9.47 -6.66 13.76
N SER A 470 8.28 -7.13 13.39
CA SER A 470 7.96 -8.48 12.93
C SER A 470 7.96 -9.54 14.05
N ILE A 471 6.75 -9.85 14.53
CA ILE A 471 6.46 -10.91 15.51
C ILE A 471 6.35 -12.28 14.81
N GLY A 472 7.42 -12.67 14.11
CA GLY A 472 7.66 -14.04 13.63
C GLY A 472 8.16 -14.97 14.74
N ASP A 473 8.57 -16.20 14.44
CA ASP A 473 9.05 -17.14 15.49
C ASP A 473 10.24 -16.57 16.27
N MET A 474 11.18 -15.93 15.56
CA MET A 474 12.33 -15.26 16.18
C MET A 474 11.91 -14.02 16.98
N GLY A 475 11.09 -13.14 16.40
CA GLY A 475 10.62 -11.92 17.06
C GLY A 475 9.78 -12.19 18.30
N VAL A 476 8.90 -13.20 18.28
CA VAL A 476 8.14 -13.68 19.45
C VAL A 476 9.09 -14.17 20.53
N GLY A 477 10.10 -14.97 20.18
CA GLY A 477 11.07 -15.49 21.14
C GLY A 477 11.82 -14.36 21.84
N ILE A 478 12.31 -13.37 21.08
CA ILE A 478 12.97 -12.17 21.61
C ILE A 478 12.01 -11.38 22.51
N ALA A 479 10.77 -11.13 22.05
CA ALA A 479 9.80 -10.38 22.83
C ALA A 479 9.48 -11.06 24.18
N LYS A 480 9.27 -12.39 24.17
CA LYS A 480 9.02 -13.16 25.39
C LYS A 480 10.22 -13.13 26.35
N LEU A 481 11.45 -13.23 25.84
CA LEU A 481 12.67 -13.09 26.63
C LEU A 481 12.73 -11.71 27.30
N LEU A 482 12.52 -10.64 26.52
CA LEU A 482 12.57 -9.26 27.03
C LEU A 482 11.50 -8.99 28.08
N ILE A 483 10.27 -9.46 27.86
CA ILE A 483 9.18 -9.34 28.84
C ILE A 483 9.50 -10.14 30.11
N ALA A 484 10.05 -11.35 29.98
CA ALA A 484 10.49 -12.15 31.12
C ALA A 484 11.62 -11.47 31.93
N LYS A 485 12.47 -10.69 31.27
CA LYS A 485 13.52 -9.87 31.91
C LYS A 485 13.03 -8.48 32.37
N GLY A 486 11.71 -8.24 32.33
CA GLY A 486 11.07 -7.05 32.90
C GLY A 486 11.02 -5.83 31.98
N PHE A 487 11.25 -5.97 30.68
CA PHE A 487 11.12 -4.88 29.71
C PHE A 487 9.69 -4.75 29.17
N GLN A 488 9.29 -3.52 28.84
CA GLN A 488 8.08 -3.26 28.07
C GLN A 488 8.39 -3.40 26.59
N VAL A 489 7.63 -4.24 25.89
CA VAL A 489 7.83 -4.52 24.46
C VAL A 489 6.59 -4.14 23.68
N ALA A 490 6.79 -3.42 22.57
CA ALA A 490 5.75 -3.01 21.65
C ALA A 490 6.06 -3.48 20.22
N THR A 491 5.04 -3.58 19.38
CA THR A 491 5.19 -3.78 17.93
C THR A 491 4.15 -2.94 17.20
N ASN A 492 4.48 -2.51 15.99
CA ASN A 492 3.46 -2.03 15.07
C ASN A 492 2.59 -3.21 14.60
N CYS A 493 1.28 -3.12 14.81
CA CYS A 493 0.29 -4.14 14.42
C CYS A 493 -0.35 -3.90 13.06
N LYS A 494 -0.17 -2.72 12.46
CA LYS A 494 -0.81 -2.35 11.20
C LYS A 494 -0.42 -3.28 10.06
N GLY A 495 -1.42 -3.82 9.37
CA GLY A 495 -1.24 -4.72 8.23
C GLY A 495 -0.67 -6.11 8.58
N ARG A 496 -0.59 -6.48 9.86
CA ARG A 496 -0.15 -7.82 10.30
C ARG A 496 -1.34 -8.78 10.37
N SER A 497 -1.10 -10.07 10.11
CA SER A 497 -2.15 -11.11 10.20
C SER A 497 -2.62 -11.34 11.65
N GLU A 498 -3.85 -11.80 11.83
CA GLU A 498 -4.38 -12.15 13.18
C GLU A 498 -3.51 -13.21 13.88
N ASP A 499 -2.87 -14.13 13.16
CA ASP A 499 -1.90 -15.06 13.77
C ASP A 499 -0.67 -14.34 14.34
N THR A 500 -0.24 -13.26 13.70
CA THR A 500 0.84 -12.42 14.21
C THR A 500 0.37 -11.60 15.41
N LEU A 501 -0.85 -11.07 15.36
CA LEU A 501 -1.44 -10.31 16.47
C LEU A 501 -1.72 -11.20 17.68
N ARG A 502 -2.26 -12.40 17.48
CA ARG A 502 -2.45 -13.42 18.52
C ARG A 502 -1.13 -13.82 19.14
N ARG A 503 -0.09 -14.13 18.33
CA ARG A 503 1.25 -14.42 18.86
C ARG A 503 1.83 -13.26 19.69
N ALA A 504 1.59 -12.02 19.27
CA ALA A 504 2.00 -10.83 20.00
C ALA A 504 1.23 -10.69 21.33
N ARG A 505 -0.11 -10.82 21.32
CA ARG A 505 -0.97 -10.78 22.51
C ARG A 505 -0.62 -11.91 23.50
N ASP A 506 -0.44 -13.13 23.01
CA ASP A 506 -0.04 -14.31 23.80
C ASP A 506 1.35 -14.11 24.43
N ALA A 507 2.23 -13.39 23.73
CA ALA A 507 3.53 -13.00 24.23
C ALA A 507 3.49 -11.77 25.15
N LYS A 508 2.32 -11.14 25.36
CA LYS A 508 2.11 -9.89 26.10
C LYS A 508 2.84 -8.67 25.51
N VAL A 509 3.01 -8.66 24.18
CA VAL A 509 3.55 -7.53 23.43
C VAL A 509 2.44 -6.50 23.21
N GLU A 510 2.75 -5.24 23.49
CA GLU A 510 1.85 -4.12 23.23
C GLU A 510 1.71 -3.87 21.73
N LEU A 511 0.48 -3.65 21.28
CA LEU A 511 0.17 -3.40 19.87
C LEU A 511 -0.02 -1.90 19.66
N LEU A 512 0.76 -1.33 18.74
CA LEU A 512 0.69 0.08 18.34
C LEU A 512 0.24 0.19 16.88
N ASP A 513 -0.59 1.17 16.58
CA ASP A 513 -1.25 1.26 15.27
C ASP A 513 -0.40 1.90 14.16
N THR A 514 0.73 2.52 14.52
CA THR A 514 1.58 3.20 13.54
C THR A 514 3.08 3.13 13.87
N ASP A 515 3.93 3.31 12.85
CA ASP A 515 5.38 3.39 13.04
C ASP A 515 5.77 4.67 13.80
N GLU A 516 4.99 5.76 13.69
CA GLU A 516 5.18 6.98 14.49
C GLU A 516 4.91 6.74 15.97
N ALA A 517 3.85 5.98 16.31
CA ALA A 517 3.59 5.57 17.68
C ALA A 517 4.72 4.67 18.21
N LEU A 518 5.22 3.75 17.39
CA LEU A 518 6.34 2.88 17.75
C LEU A 518 7.62 3.70 17.97
N ALA A 519 7.99 4.56 17.02
CA ALA A 519 9.19 5.41 17.08
C ALA A 519 9.13 6.42 18.22
N SER A 520 7.94 6.95 18.54
CA SER A 520 7.75 7.91 19.64
C SER A 520 7.85 7.26 21.02
N GLN A 521 7.30 6.06 21.22
CA GLN A 521 7.25 5.42 22.54
C GLN A 521 8.49 4.57 22.86
N CYS A 522 9.21 4.10 21.84
CA CYS A 522 10.35 3.21 22.02
C CYS A 522 11.67 3.98 22.16
N ALA A 523 12.54 3.50 23.03
CA ALA A 523 13.94 3.92 23.11
C ALA A 523 14.83 3.11 22.15
N VAL A 524 14.44 1.86 21.89
CA VAL A 524 15.15 0.92 21.02
C VAL A 524 14.13 0.25 20.10
N ILE A 525 14.48 0.08 18.81
CA ILE A 525 13.74 -0.75 17.86
C ILE A 525 14.66 -1.87 17.38
N LEU A 526 14.23 -3.12 17.55
CA LEU A 526 14.86 -4.32 17.02
C LEU A 526 14.17 -4.70 15.70
N SER A 527 14.89 -4.63 14.59
CA SER A 527 14.40 -5.02 13.27
C SER A 527 14.69 -6.50 13.01
N VAL A 528 13.64 -7.34 13.00
CA VAL A 528 13.74 -8.80 12.81
C VAL A 528 12.78 -9.26 11.71
N VAL A 529 13.09 -8.87 10.48
CA VAL A 529 12.32 -9.13 9.26
C VAL A 529 13.09 -10.04 8.27
N PRO A 530 12.40 -10.64 7.29
CA PRO A 530 13.08 -11.30 6.17
C PRO A 530 14.01 -10.33 5.42
N PRO A 531 15.13 -10.80 4.83
CA PRO A 531 16.12 -9.93 4.17
C PRO A 531 15.52 -8.98 3.13
N ARG A 532 14.55 -9.46 2.34
CA ARG A 532 13.84 -8.68 1.31
C ARG A 532 13.08 -7.45 1.86
N ASP A 533 12.73 -7.46 3.15
CA ASP A 533 11.91 -6.44 3.79
C ASP A 533 12.76 -5.46 4.64
N ALA A 534 14.08 -5.69 4.73
CA ALA A 534 14.98 -4.98 5.65
C ALA A 534 15.09 -3.48 5.32
N GLU A 535 15.43 -3.13 4.07
CA GLU A 535 15.56 -1.73 3.64
C GLU A 535 14.23 -0.98 3.73
N ALA A 536 13.14 -1.57 3.21
CA ALA A 536 11.81 -0.97 3.29
C ALA A 536 11.36 -0.74 4.75
N THR A 537 11.71 -1.64 5.66
CA THR A 537 11.41 -1.47 7.09
C THR A 537 12.20 -0.32 7.71
N ALA A 538 13.48 -0.17 7.36
CA ALA A 538 14.28 0.96 7.82
C ALA A 538 13.74 2.30 7.31
N GLU A 539 13.37 2.40 6.03
CA GLU A 539 12.79 3.62 5.44
C GLU A 539 11.48 4.03 6.15
N ARG A 540 10.60 3.06 6.47
CA ARG A 540 9.37 3.36 7.26
C ARG A 540 9.67 3.98 8.62
N ILE A 541 10.73 3.52 9.31
CA ILE A 541 11.13 4.08 10.61
C ILE A 541 11.80 5.44 10.45
N ILE A 542 12.59 5.65 9.39
CA ILE A 542 13.15 6.96 9.04
C ILE A 542 12.04 7.98 8.81
N ASP A 543 11.01 7.62 8.02
CA ASP A 543 9.85 8.48 7.75
C ASP A 543 9.07 8.80 9.05
N ALA A 544 8.87 7.80 9.90
CA ALA A 544 8.22 7.99 11.20
C ALA A 544 9.01 8.92 12.14
N LEU A 545 10.35 8.89 12.06
CA LEU A 545 11.21 9.78 12.82
C LEU A 545 11.22 11.22 12.25
N ALA A 546 11.05 11.41 10.94
CA ALA A 546 10.95 12.74 10.34
C ALA A 546 9.74 13.53 10.87
N GLY A 547 8.61 12.85 11.15
CA GLY A 547 7.43 13.46 11.77
C GLY A 547 7.59 13.82 13.26
N THR A 548 8.63 13.33 13.93
CA THR A 548 8.87 13.49 15.38
C THR A 548 10.16 14.26 15.71
N ALA A 549 10.90 14.72 14.70
CA ALA A 549 12.25 15.27 14.83
C ALA A 549 12.37 16.49 15.76
N SER A 550 11.27 17.21 16.02
CA SER A 550 11.26 18.39 16.91
C SER A 550 11.03 18.08 18.39
N SER A 551 10.80 16.81 18.79
CA SER A 551 10.29 16.48 20.14
C SER A 551 11.06 15.41 20.93
N ARG A 552 12.17 14.85 20.42
CA ARG A 552 12.93 13.80 21.13
C ARG A 552 14.24 14.32 21.73
N GLU A 553 14.36 14.26 23.06
CA GLU A 553 15.61 14.54 23.78
C GLU A 553 16.61 13.38 23.73
N THR A 554 16.13 12.13 23.59
CA THR A 554 16.96 10.93 23.47
C THR A 554 16.85 10.30 22.09
N PRO A 555 17.98 10.01 21.41
CA PRO A 555 17.95 9.42 20.08
C PRO A 555 17.41 7.99 20.15
N LEU A 556 16.66 7.57 19.14
CA LEU A 556 16.19 6.19 19.02
C LEU A 556 17.37 5.27 18.66
N TYR A 557 17.55 4.14 19.33
CA TYR A 557 18.49 3.11 18.86
C TYR A 557 17.77 2.18 17.88
N PHE A 558 18.17 2.18 16.62
CA PHE A 558 17.69 1.24 15.62
C PHE A 558 18.72 0.12 15.45
N ILE A 559 18.34 -1.09 15.86
CA ILE A 559 19.20 -2.27 15.81
C ILE A 559 18.72 -3.16 14.67
N ASP A 560 19.49 -3.19 13.59
CA ASP A 560 19.24 -4.06 12.45
C ASP A 560 19.73 -5.46 12.80
N MET A 561 18.82 -6.43 12.94
CA MET A 561 19.13 -7.83 13.28
C MET A 561 18.81 -8.79 12.12
N ASN A 562 18.67 -8.25 10.90
CA ASN A 562 18.22 -9.00 9.74
C ASN A 562 19.35 -9.88 9.17
N ALA A 563 18.98 -10.96 8.47
CA ALA A 563 19.94 -11.86 7.85
C ALA A 563 20.43 -11.33 6.48
N VAL A 564 21.09 -10.17 6.48
CA VAL A 564 21.52 -9.43 5.29
C VAL A 564 23.04 -9.37 5.14
N ALA A 565 23.53 -9.08 3.94
CA ALA A 565 24.95 -8.86 3.66
C ALA A 565 25.47 -7.57 4.32
N PRO A 566 26.78 -7.46 4.59
CA PRO A 566 27.39 -6.25 5.13
C PRO A 566 27.10 -4.99 4.32
N SER A 567 27.09 -5.07 2.98
CA SER A 567 26.75 -3.95 2.10
C SER A 567 25.29 -3.51 2.22
N THR A 568 24.36 -4.46 2.39
CA THR A 568 22.93 -4.19 2.61
C THR A 568 22.74 -3.49 3.96
N CYS A 569 23.39 -3.97 5.02
CA CYS A 569 23.38 -3.29 6.34
C CYS A 569 24.00 -1.87 6.27
N LYS A 570 25.13 -1.72 5.56
CA LYS A 570 25.77 -0.40 5.31
C LYS A 570 24.84 0.54 4.52
N SER A 571 24.07 0.03 3.55
CA SER A 571 23.06 0.78 2.79
C SER A 571 21.97 1.34 3.73
N ILE A 572 21.44 0.50 4.61
CA ILE A 572 20.46 0.90 5.62
C ILE A 572 21.03 1.98 6.55
N ALA A 573 22.23 1.77 7.09
CA ALA A 573 22.91 2.77 7.92
C ALA A 573 23.09 4.11 7.20
N ALA A 574 23.45 4.07 5.91
CA ALA A 574 23.59 5.26 5.07
C ALA A 574 22.26 5.98 4.84
N SER A 575 21.12 5.26 4.78
CA SER A 575 19.79 5.88 4.72
C SER A 575 19.48 6.69 5.99
N PHE A 576 19.75 6.14 7.18
CA PHE A 576 19.59 6.87 8.45
C PHE A 576 20.46 8.14 8.49
N ALA A 577 21.73 8.03 8.07
CA ALA A 577 22.65 9.16 8.02
C ALA A 577 22.22 10.23 7.00
N ARG A 578 21.80 9.82 5.80
CA ARG A 578 21.35 10.72 4.72
C ARG A 578 20.09 11.50 5.11
N ALA A 579 19.14 10.83 5.77
CA ALA A 579 17.92 11.46 6.26
C ALA A 579 18.15 12.35 7.49
N ARG A 580 19.34 12.30 8.11
CA ARG A 580 19.65 12.95 9.39
C ARG A 580 18.61 12.59 10.46
N ALA A 581 18.14 11.35 10.43
CA ALA A 581 17.15 10.86 11.39
C ALA A 581 17.75 10.91 12.81
N PRO A 582 16.98 11.31 13.85
CA PRO A 582 17.42 11.32 15.25
C PRO A 582 17.52 9.90 15.83
N ALA A 583 18.37 9.07 15.22
CA ALA A 583 18.58 7.68 15.58
C ALA A 583 20.06 7.29 15.59
N ARG A 584 20.41 6.33 16.45
CA ARG A 584 21.70 5.62 16.49
C ARG A 584 21.52 4.27 15.83
N PHE A 585 22.32 3.97 14.82
CA PHE A 585 22.22 2.72 14.07
C PHE A 585 23.22 1.71 14.61
N VAL A 586 22.76 0.48 14.88
CA VAL A 586 23.59 -0.64 15.33
C VAL A 586 23.38 -1.82 14.39
N ASP A 587 24.46 -2.34 13.81
CA ASP A 587 24.46 -3.60 13.07
C ASP A 587 24.49 -4.76 14.06
N ALA A 588 23.54 -5.68 13.98
CA ALA A 588 23.51 -6.86 14.83
C ALA A 588 23.09 -8.08 14.02
N CYS A 589 23.34 -9.26 14.59
CA CYS A 589 22.90 -10.50 13.94
C CYS A 589 22.41 -11.52 14.96
N ILE A 590 21.69 -12.54 14.49
CA ILE A 590 21.17 -13.61 15.35
C ILE A 590 21.78 -14.95 14.93
N ILE A 591 22.52 -15.59 15.84
CA ILE A 591 23.18 -16.88 15.64
C ILE A 591 22.54 -17.90 16.59
N GLY A 592 21.59 -18.68 16.05
CA GLY A 592 20.96 -19.78 16.77
C GLY A 592 19.44 -19.85 16.56
N ALA A 593 18.79 -20.69 17.36
CA ALA A 593 17.33 -20.81 17.41
C ALA A 593 16.67 -19.59 18.11
N PRO A 594 15.35 -19.41 18.00
CA PRO A 594 14.63 -18.42 18.80
C PRO A 594 14.84 -18.60 20.31
N PRO A 595 14.86 -17.50 21.10
CA PRO A 595 14.91 -17.59 22.55
C PRO A 595 13.71 -18.35 23.12
N ARG A 596 13.96 -19.16 24.15
CA ARG A 596 12.94 -19.97 24.84
C ARG A 596 13.39 -20.35 26.25
N PRO A 597 12.47 -20.65 27.19
CA PRO A 597 12.83 -21.32 28.44
C PRO A 597 13.57 -22.64 28.15
N LYS A 598 14.62 -22.96 28.91
CA LYS A 598 15.38 -24.22 28.77
C LYS A 598 14.45 -25.44 28.93
N SER A 599 13.42 -25.32 29.76
CA SER A 599 12.34 -26.31 30.01
C SER A 599 11.39 -26.55 28.82
N ALA A 600 11.35 -25.66 27.83
CA ALA A 600 10.49 -25.82 26.65
C ALA A 600 11.11 -26.79 25.61
N PRO A 601 10.30 -27.59 24.89
CA PRO A 601 10.80 -28.49 23.85
C PRO A 601 11.53 -27.73 22.73
N ASN A 602 12.59 -28.32 22.19
CA ASN A 602 13.36 -27.76 21.07
C ASN A 602 12.46 -27.56 19.83
N ALA A 603 12.40 -26.34 19.29
CA ALA A 603 11.56 -25.96 18.15
C ALA A 603 12.02 -26.53 16.78
N GLY A 604 12.82 -27.60 16.76
CA GLY A 604 13.20 -28.28 15.51
C GLY A 604 14.12 -27.51 14.57
N THR A 605 14.96 -26.58 15.06
CA THR A 605 15.88 -25.79 14.22
C THR A 605 17.12 -26.59 13.78
N ASN A 606 17.56 -26.36 12.53
CA ASN A 606 18.69 -27.03 11.86
C ASN A 606 20.06 -26.65 12.42
N VAL A 607 20.13 -25.59 13.24
CA VAL A 607 21.35 -25.33 13.99
C VAL A 607 21.47 -26.49 14.97
N SER A 608 22.59 -27.21 14.95
CA SER A 608 22.92 -28.21 15.95
C SER A 608 22.56 -27.67 17.34
N ALA A 609 22.25 -28.56 18.28
CA ALA A 609 22.35 -28.22 19.68
C ALA A 609 23.83 -27.91 19.96
N SER A 610 24.33 -26.77 19.49
CA SER A 610 25.50 -26.16 20.07
C SER A 610 25.02 -25.81 21.45
N ALA A 611 25.53 -26.54 22.44
CA ALA A 611 25.52 -26.09 23.81
C ALA A 611 25.84 -24.58 23.85
N PRO A 612 25.24 -23.81 24.77
CA PRO A 612 25.59 -22.41 24.94
C PRO A 612 27.13 -22.26 24.93
N PRO A 613 27.67 -21.21 24.30
CA PRO A 613 29.11 -21.01 24.26
C PRO A 613 29.71 -21.14 25.67
N PRO A 614 30.84 -21.86 25.84
CA PRO A 614 31.41 -22.06 27.15
C PRO A 614 31.78 -20.70 27.76
N GLY A 615 31.10 -20.32 28.85
CA GLY A 615 31.38 -19.07 29.58
C GLY A 615 30.21 -18.11 29.78
N THR A 616 29.01 -18.36 29.22
CA THR A 616 27.81 -17.60 29.63
C THR A 616 27.21 -18.27 30.86
N GLY A 617 27.67 -17.84 32.03
CA GLY A 617 27.17 -18.34 33.31
C GLY A 617 25.68 -18.08 33.46
N ASP A 618 24.91 -19.16 33.58
CA ASP A 618 23.65 -19.24 34.32
C ASP A 618 23.57 -20.69 34.81
N ASP A 619 23.42 -20.86 36.13
CA ASP A 619 23.33 -22.13 36.83
C ASP A 619 22.45 -23.12 36.05
N ASP A 620 23.00 -24.28 35.65
CA ASP A 620 22.24 -25.34 34.99
C ASP A 620 21.11 -25.94 35.87
N ASN A 621 20.97 -25.44 37.09
CA ASN A 621 19.91 -25.76 38.05
C ASN A 621 18.81 -24.68 38.18
N ASP A 622 18.86 -23.56 37.46
CA ASP A 622 17.78 -22.56 37.50
C ASP A 622 16.59 -22.99 36.60
N PRO A 623 15.41 -23.31 37.17
CA PRO A 623 14.23 -23.69 36.40
C PRO A 623 13.70 -22.57 35.48
N ASP A 624 14.08 -21.31 35.73
CA ASP A 624 13.71 -20.14 34.92
C ASP A 624 14.77 -19.79 33.86
N ALA A 625 15.83 -20.60 33.70
CA ALA A 625 16.90 -20.35 32.74
C ALA A 625 16.39 -20.35 31.28
N TRP A 626 16.91 -19.41 30.49
CA TRP A 626 16.57 -19.26 29.07
C TRP A 626 17.70 -19.77 28.17
N TYR A 627 17.33 -20.39 27.05
CA TYR A 627 18.20 -20.44 25.88
C TYR A 627 18.14 -19.08 25.18
N VAL A 628 19.28 -18.41 25.06
CA VAL A 628 19.45 -17.15 24.33
C VAL A 628 20.43 -17.42 23.18
N PRO A 629 20.07 -17.13 21.91
CA PRO A 629 21.00 -17.26 20.80
C PRO A 629 22.11 -16.22 20.91
N GLY A 630 23.24 -16.44 20.25
CA GLY A 630 24.27 -15.41 20.16
C GLY A 630 23.73 -14.21 19.36
N MET A 631 23.81 -13.00 19.91
CA MET A 631 23.45 -11.77 19.20
C MET A 631 24.61 -10.76 19.14
N PRO A 632 25.70 -11.05 18.40
CA PRO A 632 26.78 -10.11 18.19
C PRO A 632 26.29 -8.79 17.59
N MET A 633 26.86 -7.68 18.05
CA MET A 633 26.57 -6.32 17.60
C MET A 633 27.84 -5.62 17.14
N SER A 634 27.73 -4.68 16.22
CA SER A 634 28.84 -3.88 15.70
C SER A 634 28.38 -2.51 15.22
N GLY A 635 29.35 -1.64 14.97
CA GLY A 635 29.12 -0.24 14.61
C GLY A 635 29.58 0.72 15.71
N PRO A 636 29.61 2.03 15.41
CA PRO A 636 30.22 3.04 16.28
C PRO A 636 29.42 3.29 17.56
N ASP A 637 28.11 3.04 17.54
CA ASP A 637 27.23 3.17 18.69
C ASP A 637 27.05 1.81 19.39
N LYS A 638 27.13 1.79 20.72
CA LYS A 638 26.95 0.57 21.53
C LYS A 638 25.63 0.61 22.25
N LEU A 639 24.86 -0.48 22.18
CA LEU A 639 23.59 -0.59 22.91
C LEU A 639 23.76 -0.41 24.42
N SER A 640 24.89 -0.85 24.99
CA SER A 640 25.21 -0.68 26.42
C SER A 640 25.25 0.78 26.87
N ASP A 641 25.54 1.69 25.95
CA ASP A 641 25.79 3.10 26.26
C ASP A 641 24.49 3.90 26.36
N LEU A 642 23.36 3.32 25.94
CA LEU A 642 22.04 3.93 26.05
C LEU A 642 21.64 4.12 27.53
N SER A 643 21.47 5.39 27.91
CA SER A 643 20.98 5.83 29.22
C SER A 643 19.67 6.61 29.06
N LEU A 644 18.70 6.40 29.97
CA LEU A 644 17.40 7.07 29.95
C LEU A 644 17.20 7.93 31.21
N PRO A 645 16.64 9.15 31.10
CA PRO A 645 16.30 10.02 32.24
C PRO A 645 15.42 9.32 33.28
N GLY A 646 15.70 9.53 34.58
CA GLY A 646 14.90 8.96 35.68
C GLY A 646 15.31 7.54 36.13
N SER A 647 16.26 6.90 35.44
CA SER A 647 17.01 5.78 36.02
C SER A 647 17.91 6.35 37.13
N SER A 648 17.46 6.19 38.38
CA SER A 648 18.13 6.80 39.54
C SER A 648 19.58 6.31 39.62
N PRO A 649 20.55 7.16 40.03
CA PRO A 649 21.95 6.74 40.27
C PRO A 649 22.13 5.71 41.40
N GLY A 650 21.02 5.23 41.99
CA GLY A 650 20.97 4.36 43.17
C GLY A 650 20.43 2.94 42.93
N ASP A 651 19.97 2.59 41.72
CA ASP A 651 19.68 1.18 41.40
C ASP A 651 20.96 0.48 40.97
N ALA A 652 21.50 -0.31 41.88
CA ALA A 652 22.89 -0.71 41.91
C ALA A 652 23.29 -1.85 40.95
N ASN A 653 22.83 -1.92 39.69
CA ASN A 653 23.55 -2.69 38.64
C ASN A 653 23.00 -2.52 37.20
N ALA A 654 23.43 -1.44 36.52
CA ALA A 654 23.45 -1.23 35.05
C ALA A 654 22.31 -0.39 34.41
N SER A 655 22.69 0.48 33.46
CA SER A 655 21.81 1.35 32.66
C SER A 655 20.78 0.55 31.84
N PHE A 656 19.73 1.21 31.34
CA PHE A 656 18.73 0.57 30.46
C PHE A 656 19.40 -0.20 29.29
N GLY A 657 20.35 0.46 28.61
CA GLY A 657 21.12 -0.12 27.53
C GLY A 657 21.97 -1.31 27.96
N ALA A 658 22.66 -1.21 29.10
CA ALA A 658 23.49 -2.30 29.62
C ALA A 658 22.65 -3.52 30.04
N ARG A 659 21.50 -3.32 30.71
CA ARG A 659 20.55 -4.39 31.02
C ARG A 659 20.01 -5.05 29.75
N LEU A 660 19.64 -4.26 28.75
CA LEU A 660 19.09 -4.77 27.50
C LEU A 660 20.14 -5.54 26.70
N SER A 661 21.36 -5.00 26.61
CA SER A 661 22.50 -5.69 26.01
C SER A 661 22.75 -7.03 26.69
N ALA A 662 22.82 -7.06 28.04
CA ALA A 662 22.97 -8.31 28.79
C ALA A 662 21.84 -9.32 28.52
N ALA A 663 20.57 -8.86 28.49
CA ALA A 663 19.43 -9.72 28.19
C ALA A 663 19.49 -10.34 26.78
N LEU A 664 20.08 -9.65 25.81
CA LEU A 664 20.28 -10.13 24.43
C LEU A 664 21.59 -10.92 24.24
N GLY A 665 22.37 -11.16 25.31
CA GLY A 665 23.66 -11.87 25.24
C GLY A 665 24.86 -10.97 24.89
N GLY A 666 24.84 -9.74 25.41
CA GLY A 666 25.72 -8.59 25.12
C GLY A 666 27.11 -8.91 24.62
N ASN A 667 27.31 -8.73 23.31
CA ASN A 667 28.58 -8.97 22.64
C ASN A 667 28.79 -7.96 21.50
N HIS A 668 29.36 -6.78 21.82
CA HIS A 668 29.80 -5.83 20.79
C HIS A 668 31.19 -6.23 20.29
N ILE A 669 31.29 -6.56 19.00
CA ILE A 669 32.46 -7.26 18.44
C ILE A 669 33.35 -6.36 17.57
N SER A 670 32.87 -5.18 17.17
CA SER A 670 33.60 -4.27 16.28
C SER A 670 32.92 -2.90 16.19
N ASP A 671 33.69 -1.82 16.06
CA ASP A 671 33.16 -0.48 15.80
C ASP A 671 32.73 -0.27 14.33
N SER A 672 32.96 -1.27 13.46
CA SER A 672 32.62 -1.18 12.02
C SER A 672 31.25 -1.78 11.72
N ILE A 673 30.37 -0.99 11.08
CA ILE A 673 29.10 -1.47 10.54
C ILE A 673 29.36 -2.52 9.45
N GLY A 674 28.65 -3.65 9.54
CA GLY A 674 28.77 -4.80 8.65
C GLY A 674 29.55 -5.97 9.25
N ALA A 675 30.25 -5.80 10.38
CA ALA A 675 31.02 -6.88 10.99
C ALA A 675 30.13 -7.97 11.60
N ALA A 676 29.04 -7.60 12.28
CA ALA A 676 28.08 -8.56 12.84
C ALA A 676 27.30 -9.27 11.74
N SER A 677 26.80 -8.52 10.76
CA SER A 677 26.18 -9.08 9.55
C SER A 677 27.13 -10.03 8.81
N GLY A 678 28.40 -9.65 8.62
CA GLY A 678 29.42 -10.48 7.95
C GLY A 678 29.72 -11.79 8.69
N LEU A 679 29.86 -11.73 10.02
CA LEU A 679 30.02 -12.91 10.87
C LEU A 679 28.84 -13.88 10.68
N LYS A 680 27.61 -13.35 10.66
CA LYS A 680 26.40 -14.14 10.46
C LYS A 680 26.36 -14.81 9.09
N MET A 681 26.72 -14.07 8.03
CA MET A 681 26.75 -14.61 6.67
C MET A 681 27.78 -15.74 6.55
N CYS A 682 28.98 -15.57 7.12
CA CYS A 682 30.01 -16.62 7.18
C CYS A 682 29.55 -17.86 7.98
N PHE A 683 28.89 -17.67 9.12
CA PHE A 683 28.34 -18.79 9.88
C PHE A 683 27.20 -19.50 9.13
N ALA A 684 26.32 -18.73 8.47
CA ALA A 684 25.19 -19.25 7.73
C ALA A 684 25.64 -20.01 6.47
N SER A 685 26.75 -19.63 5.84
CA SER A 685 27.31 -20.34 4.69
C SER A 685 27.76 -21.77 5.04
N LEU A 686 28.35 -21.96 6.23
CA LEU A 686 28.77 -23.28 6.71
C LEU A 686 27.60 -24.17 7.18
N SER A 687 26.46 -23.60 7.53
CA SER A 687 25.28 -24.35 7.99
C SER A 687 24.27 -24.62 6.87
N LYS A 688 23.80 -23.56 6.21
CA LYS A 688 22.85 -23.66 5.10
C LYS A 688 23.53 -24.05 3.80
N GLY A 689 24.75 -23.64 3.53
CA GLY A 689 25.49 -24.14 2.37
C GLY A 689 25.66 -25.67 2.46
N PHE A 690 26.04 -26.19 3.63
CA PHE A 690 26.15 -27.63 3.86
C PHE A 690 24.82 -28.37 3.68
N THR A 691 23.71 -27.82 4.19
CA THR A 691 22.38 -28.43 4.01
C THR A 691 21.97 -28.48 2.53
N ALA A 692 22.33 -27.48 1.72
CA ALA A 692 22.07 -27.48 0.29
C ALA A 692 22.88 -28.57 -0.43
N ILE A 693 24.18 -28.69 -0.11
CA ILE A 693 25.06 -29.74 -0.63
C ILE A 693 24.50 -31.13 -0.30
N ALA A 694 24.12 -31.36 0.96
CA ALA A 694 23.53 -32.62 1.41
C ALA A 694 22.22 -32.94 0.68
N THR A 695 21.35 -31.94 0.51
CA THR A 695 20.07 -32.09 -0.21
C THR A 695 20.31 -32.54 -1.64
N GLN A 696 21.25 -31.90 -2.35
CA GLN A 696 21.60 -32.24 -3.72
C GLN A 696 22.22 -33.64 -3.79
N ALA A 697 23.19 -33.95 -2.93
CA ALA A 697 23.87 -35.26 -2.91
C ALA A 697 22.90 -36.42 -2.65
N PHE A 698 22.02 -36.29 -1.64
CA PHE A 698 21.03 -37.34 -1.32
C PHE A 698 19.98 -37.50 -2.42
N THR A 699 19.54 -36.41 -3.04
CA THR A 699 18.59 -36.47 -4.16
C THR A 699 19.20 -37.15 -5.38
N SER A 700 20.45 -36.82 -5.73
CA SER A 700 21.17 -37.48 -6.82
C SER A 700 21.41 -38.97 -6.52
N ALA A 701 21.85 -39.31 -5.29
CA ALA A 701 22.06 -40.69 -4.88
C ALA A 701 20.77 -41.51 -4.91
N HIS A 702 19.64 -40.91 -4.51
CA HIS A 702 18.32 -41.54 -4.59
C HIS A 702 17.95 -41.86 -6.04
N ARG A 703 18.12 -40.91 -6.96
CA ARG A 703 17.82 -41.10 -8.38
C ARG A 703 18.68 -42.17 -9.06
N MET A 704 19.91 -42.38 -8.57
CA MET A 704 20.82 -43.44 -9.03
C MET A 704 20.61 -44.78 -8.31
N GLY A 705 19.71 -44.86 -7.31
CA GLY A 705 19.48 -46.07 -6.52
C GLY A 705 20.59 -46.39 -5.50
N VAL A 706 21.48 -45.44 -5.19
CA VAL A 706 22.65 -45.63 -4.30
C VAL A 706 22.54 -44.87 -2.98
N LEU A 707 21.39 -44.26 -2.66
CA LEU A 707 21.19 -43.52 -1.40
C LEU A 707 21.49 -44.37 -0.14
N PRO A 708 21.03 -45.63 -0.01
CA PRO A 708 21.37 -46.45 1.16
C PRO A 708 22.89 -46.63 1.33
N HIS A 709 23.59 -46.94 0.23
CA HIS A 709 25.04 -47.12 0.22
C HIS A 709 25.79 -45.83 0.60
N LEU A 710 25.33 -44.67 0.12
CA LEU A 710 25.90 -43.37 0.51
C LEU A 710 25.72 -43.11 2.02
N ARG A 711 24.56 -43.46 2.58
CA ARG A 711 24.31 -43.32 4.03
C ARG A 711 25.19 -44.26 4.83
N ASP A 712 25.37 -45.51 4.41
CA ASP A 712 26.25 -46.48 5.08
C ASP A 712 27.72 -45.99 5.08
N GLU A 713 28.19 -45.48 3.94
CA GLU A 713 29.52 -44.91 3.81
C GLU A 713 29.74 -43.68 4.70
N LEU A 714 28.76 -42.77 4.75
CA LEU A 714 28.79 -41.61 5.65
C LEU A 714 28.70 -42.03 7.12
N ALA A 715 27.93 -43.06 7.47
CA ALA A 715 27.81 -43.56 8.84
C ALA A 715 29.15 -44.15 9.32
N ALA A 716 29.83 -44.93 8.46
CA ALA A 716 31.08 -45.58 8.79
C ALA A 716 32.26 -44.60 8.91
N ARG A 717 32.30 -43.55 8.07
CA ARG A 717 33.48 -42.68 7.93
C ARG A 717 33.28 -41.26 8.48
N LEU A 718 32.06 -40.72 8.41
CA LEU A 718 31.74 -39.33 8.76
C LEU A 718 30.42 -39.23 9.56
N PRO A 719 30.26 -39.95 10.70
CA PRO A 719 28.98 -40.09 11.38
C PRO A 719 28.36 -38.76 11.83
N SER A 720 29.17 -37.79 12.28
CA SER A 720 28.68 -36.45 12.65
C SER A 720 28.20 -35.63 11.45
N HIS A 721 28.79 -35.84 10.27
CA HIS A 721 28.34 -35.19 9.03
C HIS A 721 27.02 -35.80 8.57
N LEU A 722 26.89 -37.13 8.63
CA LEU A 722 25.63 -37.81 8.33
C LEU A 722 24.51 -37.27 9.23
N GLN A 723 24.73 -37.24 10.54
CA GLN A 723 23.75 -36.75 11.50
C GLN A 723 23.31 -35.30 11.19
N SER A 724 24.28 -34.43 10.87
CA SER A 724 24.01 -33.03 10.53
C SER A 724 23.26 -32.90 9.20
N ALA A 725 23.66 -33.68 8.20
CA ALA A 725 23.04 -33.72 6.88
C ALA A 725 21.60 -34.22 6.96
N GLU A 726 21.35 -35.36 7.60
CA GLU A 726 20.01 -35.93 7.76
C GLU A 726 19.08 -34.98 8.52
N LYS A 727 19.55 -34.44 9.65
CA LYS A 727 18.79 -33.45 10.40
C LYS A 727 18.47 -32.24 9.53
N GLY A 728 19.47 -31.65 8.89
CA GLY A 728 19.31 -30.45 8.05
C GLY A 728 18.33 -30.65 6.91
N VAL A 729 18.51 -31.72 6.13
CA VAL A 729 17.69 -32.07 4.96
C VAL A 729 16.24 -32.32 5.37
N VAL A 730 16.00 -33.00 6.50
CA VAL A 730 14.64 -33.26 7.00
C VAL A 730 13.97 -32.01 7.56
N THR A 731 14.70 -31.13 8.24
CA THR A 731 14.10 -29.98 8.97
C THR A 731 14.00 -28.69 8.15
N MET A 732 14.70 -28.62 7.02
CA MET A 732 14.71 -27.47 6.12
C MET A 732 13.42 -27.23 5.30
N PRO A 733 12.69 -28.23 4.78
CA PRO A 733 11.69 -28.00 3.73
C PRO A 733 10.62 -26.92 4.04
N PRO A 734 10.03 -26.84 5.26
CA PRO A 734 9.05 -25.80 5.60
C PRO A 734 9.56 -24.35 5.55
N LYS A 735 10.89 -24.16 5.44
CA LYS A 735 11.55 -22.85 5.42
C LYS A 735 12.47 -22.67 4.21
N ALA A 736 12.44 -23.61 3.25
CA ALA A 736 13.26 -23.56 2.03
C ALA A 736 13.10 -22.21 1.30
N TYR A 737 11.86 -21.74 1.17
CA TYR A 737 11.53 -20.49 0.48
C TYR A 737 12.22 -19.25 1.09
N ARG A 738 12.37 -19.20 2.42
CA ARG A 738 13.07 -18.09 3.10
C ARG A 738 14.57 -18.14 2.85
N TRP A 739 15.11 -19.36 2.78
CA TRP A 739 16.54 -19.58 2.61
C TRP A 739 17.03 -19.21 1.21
N VAL A 740 16.16 -19.07 0.21
CA VAL A 740 16.55 -18.59 -1.13
C VAL A 740 17.21 -17.21 -1.03
N ARG A 741 16.49 -16.20 -0.50
CA ARG A 741 17.03 -14.85 -0.33
C ARG A 741 18.20 -14.80 0.66
N GLU A 742 18.15 -15.60 1.73
CA GLU A 742 19.27 -15.67 2.68
C GLU A 742 20.55 -16.25 2.03
N MET A 743 20.43 -17.19 1.07
CA MET A 743 21.59 -17.68 0.31
C MET A 743 22.11 -16.64 -0.69
N GLU A 744 21.25 -15.80 -1.26
CA GLU A 744 21.67 -14.69 -2.12
C GLU A 744 22.46 -13.62 -1.34
N GLU A 745 22.06 -13.29 -0.11
CA GLU A 745 22.83 -12.40 0.78
C GLU A 745 24.18 -13.00 1.18
N ILE A 746 24.24 -14.33 1.41
CA ILE A 746 25.51 -15.04 1.64
C ILE A 746 26.40 -14.95 0.39
N ALA A 747 25.83 -15.16 -0.81
CA ALA A 747 26.55 -15.05 -2.07
C ALA A 747 27.13 -13.64 -2.25
N LYS A 748 26.31 -12.62 -2.02
CA LYS A 748 26.69 -11.20 -2.07
C LYS A 748 27.84 -10.89 -1.10
N THR A 749 27.74 -11.37 0.13
CA THR A 749 28.79 -11.18 1.15
C THR A 749 30.13 -11.78 0.74
N HIS A 750 30.14 -13.03 0.28
CA HIS A 750 31.38 -13.67 -0.15
C HIS A 750 31.97 -13.02 -1.40
N ALA A 751 31.13 -12.47 -2.28
CA ALA A 751 31.59 -11.75 -3.46
C ALA A 751 32.23 -10.40 -3.13
N GLU A 752 31.57 -9.60 -2.28
CA GLU A 752 32.00 -8.24 -1.98
C GLU A 752 33.12 -8.19 -0.94
N GLU A 753 33.03 -8.99 0.12
CA GLU A 753 33.97 -8.92 1.26
C GLU A 753 35.04 -10.01 1.18
N GLY A 754 34.74 -11.15 0.55
CA GLY A 754 35.65 -12.29 0.43
C GLY A 754 36.42 -12.38 -0.90
N GLY A 755 35.98 -11.65 -1.93
CA GLY A 755 36.57 -11.69 -3.28
C GLY A 755 36.28 -12.96 -4.08
N PHE A 756 35.31 -13.77 -3.66
CA PHE A 756 34.91 -15.01 -4.37
C PHE A 756 33.85 -14.73 -5.44
N GLY A 757 33.66 -15.66 -6.38
CA GLY A 757 32.49 -15.60 -7.28
C GLY A 757 31.19 -15.97 -6.54
N PRO A 758 30.02 -15.46 -6.99
CA PRO A 758 28.73 -15.71 -6.31
C PRO A 758 28.15 -17.11 -6.55
N GLU A 759 28.71 -17.88 -7.50
CA GLU A 759 28.08 -19.04 -8.12
C GLU A 759 27.78 -20.16 -7.11
N LEU A 760 28.65 -20.37 -6.12
CA LEU A 760 28.48 -21.42 -5.13
C LEU A 760 27.17 -21.25 -4.35
N PHE A 761 26.92 -20.03 -3.85
CA PHE A 761 25.78 -19.77 -2.99
C PHE A 761 24.54 -19.36 -3.77
N VAL A 762 24.68 -18.83 -5.00
CA VAL A 762 23.58 -18.76 -5.98
C VAL A 762 23.11 -20.17 -6.36
N GLY A 763 24.03 -21.12 -6.57
CA GLY A 763 23.70 -22.53 -6.80
C GLY A 763 22.96 -23.14 -5.60
N ALA A 764 23.43 -22.87 -4.39
CA ALA A 764 22.73 -23.30 -3.17
C ALA A 764 21.33 -22.67 -3.02
N ALA A 765 21.15 -21.40 -3.41
CA ALA A 765 19.83 -20.77 -3.47
C ALA A 765 18.91 -21.52 -4.45
N GLY A 766 19.44 -21.95 -5.60
CA GLY A 766 18.74 -22.79 -6.57
C GLY A 766 18.24 -24.11 -5.98
N VAL A 767 19.04 -24.78 -5.15
CA VAL A 767 18.62 -26.02 -4.45
C VAL A 767 17.41 -25.75 -3.56
N TYR A 768 17.43 -24.67 -2.78
CA TYR A 768 16.30 -24.31 -1.92
C TYR A 768 15.06 -23.89 -2.69
N LYS A 769 15.25 -23.18 -3.82
CA LYS A 769 14.17 -22.85 -4.73
C LYS A 769 13.48 -24.10 -5.27
N SER A 770 14.24 -25.10 -5.70
CA SER A 770 13.67 -26.37 -6.14
C SER A 770 12.92 -27.12 -5.03
N VAL A 771 13.40 -27.06 -3.79
CA VAL A 771 12.65 -27.64 -2.66
C VAL A 771 11.32 -26.90 -2.44
N ALA A 772 11.35 -25.57 -2.50
CA ALA A 772 10.19 -24.71 -2.24
C ALA A 772 9.14 -24.74 -3.37
N GLU A 773 9.56 -24.74 -4.63
CA GLU A 773 8.69 -24.52 -5.78
C GLU A 773 8.47 -25.78 -6.63
N ASP A 774 9.49 -26.62 -6.74
CA ASP A 774 9.47 -27.76 -7.66
C ASP A 774 9.03 -29.07 -6.98
N SER A 775 8.80 -29.09 -5.67
CA SER A 775 8.47 -30.31 -4.91
C SER A 775 7.23 -30.14 -4.03
N PRO A 776 6.52 -31.22 -3.66
CA PRO A 776 5.40 -31.13 -2.72
C PRO A 776 5.84 -30.68 -1.31
N LEU A 777 7.15 -30.70 -1.02
CA LEU A 777 7.69 -30.33 0.28
C LEU A 777 7.58 -28.82 0.58
N GLY A 778 7.46 -27.97 -0.45
CA GLY A 778 7.29 -26.53 -0.28
C GLY A 778 5.99 -26.12 0.41
N GLY A 779 4.96 -26.98 0.35
CA GLY A 779 3.69 -26.78 1.05
C GLY A 779 3.67 -27.33 2.49
N GLU A 780 4.74 -27.99 2.95
CA GLU A 780 4.79 -28.60 4.29
C GLU A 780 4.97 -27.54 5.38
N LYS A 781 4.23 -27.68 6.49
CA LYS A 781 4.26 -26.76 7.63
C LYS A 781 4.94 -27.39 8.85
N ILE A 782 5.68 -26.59 9.64
CA ILE A 782 6.28 -27.03 10.91
C ILE A 782 5.18 -27.61 11.81
N GLY A 783 5.41 -28.81 12.37
CA GLY A 783 4.47 -29.50 13.26
C GLY A 783 3.29 -30.21 12.57
N LYS A 784 3.04 -30.00 11.27
CA LYS A 784 1.95 -30.64 10.50
C LYS A 784 2.46 -31.41 9.28
N ARG A 785 3.72 -31.85 9.30
CA ARG A 785 4.38 -32.43 8.12
C ARG A 785 3.84 -33.80 7.77
N LYS A 786 3.50 -34.01 6.50
CA LYS A 786 3.05 -35.30 5.95
C LYS A 786 4.14 -36.00 5.14
N ARG A 787 4.93 -35.25 4.40
CA ARG A 787 6.11 -35.70 3.64
C ARG A 787 7.39 -35.04 4.16
N GLY A 788 8.54 -35.54 3.70
CA GLY A 788 9.86 -35.03 4.02
C GLY A 788 10.28 -35.24 5.48
N THR A 789 9.78 -36.29 6.12
CA THR A 789 10.10 -36.64 7.51
C THR A 789 11.37 -37.50 7.63
N THR A 790 11.82 -38.09 6.52
CA THR A 790 13.08 -38.83 6.38
C THR A 790 13.85 -38.30 5.17
N VAL A 791 15.16 -38.60 5.09
CA VAL A 791 15.98 -38.21 3.94
C VAL A 791 15.51 -38.90 2.66
N GLU A 792 15.11 -40.16 2.75
CA GLU A 792 14.55 -40.92 1.63
C GLU A 792 13.32 -40.22 1.06
N ASP A 793 12.42 -39.78 1.93
CA ASP A 793 11.18 -39.14 1.49
C ASP A 793 11.42 -37.73 0.94
N VAL A 794 12.36 -36.98 1.50
CA VAL A 794 12.79 -35.69 0.92
C VAL A 794 13.35 -35.91 -0.49
N ALA A 795 14.27 -36.85 -0.65
CA ALA A 795 14.92 -37.15 -1.92
C ALA A 795 13.92 -37.68 -2.98
N ALA A 796 12.98 -38.53 -2.56
CA ALA A 796 11.90 -39.03 -3.43
C ALA A 796 10.98 -37.89 -3.88
N ALA A 797 10.50 -37.06 -2.95
CA ALA A 797 9.61 -35.94 -3.26
C ALA A 797 10.23 -34.91 -4.20
N LEU A 798 11.53 -34.63 -4.06
CA LEU A 798 12.28 -33.77 -4.99
C LEU A 798 12.39 -34.40 -6.39
N THR A 799 12.68 -35.70 -6.46
CA THR A 799 12.79 -36.43 -7.73
C THR A 799 11.45 -36.45 -8.47
N GLU A 800 10.34 -36.77 -7.77
CA GLU A 800 8.98 -36.68 -8.30
C GLU A 800 8.67 -35.28 -8.87
N GLY A 801 9.11 -34.24 -8.15
CA GLY A 801 8.99 -32.85 -8.53
C GLY A 801 9.68 -32.52 -9.86
N PHE A 802 10.95 -32.91 -9.99
CA PHE A 802 11.72 -32.72 -11.22
C PHE A 802 11.13 -33.45 -12.43
N GLU A 803 10.60 -34.66 -12.24
CA GLU A 803 9.95 -35.41 -13.32
C GLU A 803 8.66 -34.75 -13.80
N ARG A 804 7.85 -34.23 -12.87
CA ARG A 804 6.63 -33.47 -13.21
C ARG A 804 6.96 -32.20 -13.98
N LYS A 805 8.04 -31.49 -13.59
CA LYS A 805 8.50 -30.29 -14.29
C LYS A 805 8.92 -30.62 -15.72
N LYS A 806 9.75 -31.66 -15.89
CA LYS A 806 10.19 -32.10 -17.22
C LYS A 806 9.02 -32.43 -18.15
N LYS A 807 8.03 -33.20 -17.68
CA LYS A 807 6.80 -33.54 -18.44
C LYS A 807 5.89 -32.35 -18.81
N LYS A 808 6.06 -31.18 -18.17
CA LYS A 808 5.34 -29.94 -18.53
C LYS A 808 6.09 -29.08 -19.55
N THR A 809 7.38 -29.34 -19.72
CA THR A 809 8.27 -28.55 -20.59
C THR A 809 8.57 -29.27 -21.91
N ASP A 810 8.50 -30.60 -21.89
CA ASP A 810 8.36 -31.48 -23.06
C ASP A 810 6.89 -31.48 -23.56
#